data_AF-A0A1U7NFM5-F1
#
_entry.id   AF-A0A1U7NFM5-F1
#
_cell.length_a   1.000
_cell.length_b   1.000
_cell.length_c   1.000
_cell.angle_alpha   90.00
_cell.angle_beta   90.00
_cell.angle_gamma   90.00
#
_symmetry.space_group_name_H-M   'P 1'
#
loop_
_entity.id
_entity.type
_entity.pdbx_description
1 polymer ?
#
loop_
_entity_poly.entity_id
_entity_poly.type
_entity_poly.pdbx_seq_one_letter_code
_entity_poly.pdbx_strand_id
1 'polypeptide(L)'
;MNKNLQYFPAYLNMKSMNVLIVGGGSVALHKAKIMLSFCDSIKVVSRSFLCEFKALAEAENKISPGRLLLIERVFEPDDLIKANLVIGALDDRRINEQIAQEANQRNILCNIVDQPDLCSFIFPAMIQDGLLNVAISTSGASPSVAQYLKHTFENLIPESFSEILKFLKSSRSLVLKTIPDPKIRSKFFRFLFNECLYQNQAIRSNQLGQWLDQCTSNPEDFFSQASLHREVVLAGAGCGSINQLTLEVFKLIETAPVIFYDDLLDPDILKLASGQCIYVGKRKNRHSKNQNEINQQLLEACTKYPWVLRLKGGDPFVFGRGMEEKLFLEKHGIKVRIAPGITSAIAIPQRMNIPVTDRNTGRSFMVISASSQNPDELFSESPSLLAHYQGTLIILMGLTKIKEITNALIQAGKNPDCICAAISSPGISSSLGVSSSLKNLAEDVKKAGLKPPGILVISPAVTYMKDSINSKIVYSSLDSKKTPVSKICIGVISTPGFYQKLKADIHSPHITPVELLSGKVNPLNLSSLKQKLTKISSESPDGICLAFLSENGSRIFLEQLKKEKMDFRFLSSCRIACIGPASAKPFEEAGIYPDLIAARSTTIDFANEINEKISKNMPVISFRCKQAGDQFEKDIQSFHPVIRVNLYELDWSQTDCTDSILSDPSDLLNSLVFGSPESVKAFMQIKSGEISEIMKLPVFCLSKMTGNALSAAGFTKIIQPSEISCQSLAEKISEFFC
;
A
#
# COMPACT_ATOMS: atom_id res chain seq x y z
N MET A 1 3.34 -22.86 -7.21
CA MET A 1 4.46 -23.06 -6.25
C MET A 1 5.77 -22.69 -6.94
N ASN A 2 6.58 -21.83 -6.30
CA ASN A 2 7.90 -21.37 -6.78
C ASN A 2 8.87 -22.56 -6.85
N LYS A 3 9.66 -22.67 -7.92
CA LYS A 3 10.61 -23.80 -8.11
C LYS A 3 11.96 -23.63 -7.38
N ASN A 4 12.20 -22.51 -6.69
CA ASN A 4 13.43 -22.23 -5.91
C ASN A 4 13.15 -22.09 -4.40
N LEU A 5 12.30 -22.95 -3.83
CA LEU A 5 12.19 -23.03 -2.37
C LEU A 5 13.28 -23.99 -1.87
N GLN A 6 14.37 -23.44 -1.32
CA GLN A 6 15.52 -24.21 -0.82
C GLN A 6 15.19 -24.97 0.47
N TYR A 7 14.32 -24.41 1.32
CA TYR A 7 13.89 -25.03 2.56
C TYR A 7 12.38 -25.29 2.51
N PHE A 8 11.98 -26.50 2.89
CA PHE A 8 10.59 -26.85 3.13
C PHE A 8 10.28 -26.61 4.62
N PRO A 9 9.33 -25.71 4.97
CA PRO A 9 8.97 -25.49 6.36
C PRO A 9 8.21 -26.72 6.88
N ALA A 10 8.81 -27.40 7.86
CA ALA A 10 8.23 -28.56 8.51
C ALA A 10 8.46 -28.50 10.02
N TYR A 11 7.53 -29.08 10.79
CA TYR A 11 7.71 -29.33 12.21
C TYR A 11 8.17 -30.76 12.42
N LEU A 12 9.30 -30.94 13.10
CA LEU A 12 9.87 -32.25 13.40
C LEU A 12 9.39 -32.73 14.78
N ASN A 13 9.02 -34.01 14.88
CA ASN A 13 8.78 -34.63 16.18
C ASN A 13 10.12 -35.05 16.79
N MET A 14 10.64 -34.19 17.68
CA MET A 14 11.98 -34.32 18.25
C MET A 14 12.06 -35.29 19.44
N LYS A 15 10.94 -35.73 20.02
CA LYS A 15 10.93 -36.59 21.22
C LYS A 15 11.63 -37.94 20.99
N SER A 16 11.48 -38.49 19.79
CA SER A 16 12.09 -39.77 19.40
C SER A 16 13.42 -39.61 18.66
N MET A 17 13.97 -38.40 18.58
CA MET A 17 15.22 -38.14 17.84
C MET A 17 16.42 -38.13 18.78
N ASN A 18 17.49 -38.82 18.38
CA ASN A 18 18.79 -38.72 19.03
C ASN A 18 19.52 -37.49 18.48
N VAL A 19 19.72 -36.49 19.35
CA VAL A 19 20.39 -35.24 18.98
C VAL A 19 21.84 -35.27 19.45
N LEU A 20 22.76 -35.02 18.51
CA LEU A 20 24.17 -34.77 18.77
C LEU A 20 24.47 -33.28 18.66
N ILE A 21 25.17 -32.71 19.63
CA ILE A 21 25.74 -31.36 19.53
C ILE A 21 27.26 -31.49 19.60
N VAL A 22 27.96 -30.86 18.66
CA VAL A 22 29.42 -30.84 18.62
C VAL A 22 29.89 -29.42 18.96
N GLY A 23 30.55 -29.28 20.10
CA GLY A 23 30.97 -28.00 20.67
C GLY A 23 30.52 -27.82 22.13
N GLY A 24 31.37 -27.18 22.93
CA GLY A 24 31.17 -26.98 24.38
C GLY A 24 31.14 -25.50 24.81
N GLY A 25 31.13 -24.59 23.83
CA GLY A 25 31.08 -23.13 24.02
C GLY A 25 29.66 -22.57 24.22
N SER A 26 29.55 -21.25 24.24
CA SER A 26 28.30 -20.51 24.50
C SER A 26 27.22 -20.77 23.44
N VAL A 27 27.61 -20.85 22.17
CA VAL A 27 26.71 -21.16 21.05
C VAL A 27 26.08 -22.54 21.21
N ALA A 28 26.90 -23.55 21.51
CA ALA A 28 26.45 -24.92 21.70
C ALA A 28 25.55 -25.04 22.94
N LEU A 29 25.88 -24.31 24.02
CA LEU A 29 25.07 -24.23 25.24
C LEU A 29 23.68 -23.65 24.96
N HIS A 30 23.62 -22.58 24.16
CA HIS A 30 22.35 -21.98 23.75
C HIS A 30 21.49 -22.96 22.95
N LYS A 31 22.08 -23.70 22.00
CA LYS A 31 21.38 -24.73 21.23
C LYS A 31 20.91 -25.89 22.10
N ALA A 32 21.72 -26.34 23.06
CA ALA A 32 21.34 -27.38 24.00
C ALA A 32 20.09 -27.00 24.81
N LYS A 33 20.04 -25.77 25.36
CA LYS A 33 18.87 -25.27 26.10
C LYS A 33 17.58 -25.29 25.27
N ILE A 34 17.65 -24.87 24.01
CA ILE A 34 16.49 -24.91 23.11
C ILE A 34 16.08 -26.36 22.86
N MET A 35 17.02 -27.24 22.51
CA MET A 35 16.73 -28.64 22.18
C MET A 35 16.19 -29.44 23.36
N LEU A 36 16.61 -29.17 24.59
CA LEU A 36 16.08 -29.82 25.80
C LEU A 36 14.59 -29.56 26.04
N SER A 37 14.02 -28.51 25.42
CA SER A 37 12.58 -28.25 25.44
C SER A 37 11.78 -29.19 24.54
N PHE A 38 12.44 -29.90 23.62
CA PHE A 38 11.81 -30.74 22.59
C PHE A 38 12.26 -32.21 22.61
N CYS A 39 13.45 -32.51 23.16
CA CYS A 39 14.07 -33.83 23.17
C CYS A 39 14.15 -34.42 24.59
N ASP A 40 14.13 -35.75 24.68
CA ASP A 40 14.28 -36.46 25.95
C ASP A 40 15.75 -36.71 26.34
N SER A 41 16.64 -36.79 25.34
CA SER A 41 18.09 -36.92 25.58
C SER A 41 18.90 -36.21 24.50
N ILE A 42 20.04 -35.64 24.91
CA ILE A 42 21.01 -34.99 24.03
C ILE A 42 22.41 -35.46 24.38
N LYS A 43 23.18 -35.82 23.36
CA LYS A 43 24.61 -36.11 23.47
C LYS A 43 25.41 -34.88 23.02
N VAL A 44 26.37 -34.45 23.82
CA VAL A 44 27.26 -33.33 23.47
C VAL A 44 28.71 -33.78 23.53
N VAL A 45 29.45 -33.53 22.45
CA VAL A 45 30.86 -33.89 22.33
C VAL A 45 31.69 -32.62 22.17
N SER A 46 32.69 -32.42 23.02
CA SER A 46 33.63 -31.31 22.88
C SER A 46 34.93 -31.57 23.64
N ARG A 47 36.04 -30.96 23.18
CA ARG A 47 37.34 -31.03 23.86
C ARG A 47 37.30 -30.46 25.28
N SER A 48 36.44 -29.48 25.51
CA SER A 48 36.26 -28.81 26.79
C SER A 48 34.87 -28.19 26.86
N PHE A 49 34.32 -28.08 28.08
CA PHE A 49 33.00 -27.49 28.32
C PHE A 49 33.09 -26.26 29.22
N LEU A 50 32.25 -25.25 28.94
CA LEU A 50 32.00 -24.17 29.89
C LEU A 50 31.43 -24.70 31.21
N CYS A 51 31.73 -24.03 32.33
CA CYS A 51 31.21 -24.39 33.65
C CYS A 51 29.67 -24.41 33.67
N GLU A 52 29.04 -23.45 32.99
CA GLU A 52 27.58 -23.36 32.83
C GLU A 52 26.98 -24.59 32.13
N PHE A 53 27.73 -25.21 31.21
CA PHE A 53 27.32 -26.42 30.51
C PHE A 53 27.31 -27.62 31.46
N LYS A 54 28.35 -27.75 32.30
CA LYS A 54 28.44 -28.79 33.33
C LYS A 54 27.30 -28.65 34.35
N ALA A 55 27.03 -27.42 34.81
CA ALA A 55 25.91 -27.12 35.69
C ALA A 55 24.55 -27.46 35.07
N LEU A 56 24.35 -27.16 33.78
CA LEU A 56 23.13 -27.55 33.05
C LEU A 56 22.97 -29.06 32.99
N ALA A 57 24.04 -29.81 32.71
CA ALA A 57 24.00 -31.27 32.67
C ALA A 57 23.65 -31.88 34.04
N GLU A 58 24.22 -31.36 35.13
CA GLU A 58 23.84 -31.79 36.47
C GLU A 58 22.37 -31.52 36.78
N ALA A 59 21.84 -30.36 36.39
CA ALA A 59 20.43 -30.02 36.60
C ALA A 59 19.48 -30.92 35.80
N GLU A 60 19.73 -31.12 34.50
CA GLU A 60 18.89 -31.93 33.62
C GLU A 60 18.93 -33.42 33.98
N ASN A 61 20.10 -33.94 34.39
CA ASN A 61 20.24 -35.34 34.78
C ASN A 61 19.57 -35.67 36.12
N LYS A 62 19.26 -34.66 36.96
CA LYS A 62 18.39 -34.84 38.14
C LYS A 62 16.92 -35.03 37.74
N ILE A 63 16.48 -34.47 36.61
CA ILE A 63 15.12 -34.63 36.09
C ILE A 63 14.97 -36.02 35.48
N SER A 64 15.91 -36.43 34.63
CA SER A 64 15.95 -37.77 34.04
C SER A 64 17.41 -38.18 33.80
N PRO A 65 17.88 -39.31 34.36
CA PRO A 65 19.26 -39.75 34.16
C PRO A 65 19.61 -39.91 32.67
N GLY A 66 20.70 -39.29 32.23
CA GLY A 66 21.17 -39.37 30.84
C GLY A 66 20.48 -38.40 29.88
N ARG A 67 19.66 -37.46 30.39
CA ARG A 67 19.00 -36.42 29.59
C ARG A 67 20.00 -35.49 28.88
N LEU A 68 21.14 -35.21 29.52
CA LEU A 68 22.23 -34.47 28.88
C LEU A 68 23.56 -35.19 29.14
N LEU A 69 24.07 -35.89 28.13
CA LEU A 69 25.32 -36.64 28.18
C LEU A 69 26.47 -35.80 27.62
N LEU A 70 27.43 -35.44 28.47
CA LEU A 70 28.64 -34.71 28.05
C LEU A 70 29.80 -35.67 27.86
N ILE A 71 30.50 -35.56 26.73
CA ILE A 71 31.67 -36.36 26.41
C ILE A 71 32.84 -35.43 26.10
N GLU A 72 33.83 -35.42 26.98
CA GLU A 72 34.98 -34.52 26.93
C GLU A 72 36.10 -35.11 26.07
N ARG A 73 35.94 -35.02 24.74
CA ARG A 73 36.96 -35.33 23.73
C ARG A 73 36.66 -34.65 22.39
N VAL A 74 37.57 -34.77 21.43
CA VAL A 74 37.34 -34.31 20.05
C VAL A 74 36.28 -35.18 19.38
N PHE A 75 35.53 -34.59 18.45
CA PHE A 75 34.55 -35.28 17.62
C PHE A 75 35.20 -36.37 16.77
N GLU A 76 34.53 -37.51 16.67
CA GLU A 76 34.88 -38.62 15.78
C GLU A 76 33.66 -38.97 14.92
N PRO A 77 33.83 -39.36 13.63
CA PRO A 77 32.69 -39.70 12.76
C PRO A 77 31.73 -40.76 13.33
N ASP A 78 32.23 -41.65 14.19
CA ASP A 78 31.42 -42.67 14.86
C ASP A 78 30.45 -42.08 15.89
N ASP A 79 30.61 -40.82 16.31
CA ASP A 79 29.64 -40.13 17.15
C ASP A 79 28.29 -39.93 16.47
N LEU A 80 28.26 -39.90 15.14
CA LEU A 80 27.05 -39.81 14.33
C LEU A 80 26.28 -41.13 14.26
N ILE A 81 26.85 -42.25 14.72
CA ILE A 81 26.17 -43.54 14.76
C ILE A 81 24.93 -43.42 15.65
N LYS A 82 23.75 -43.72 15.09
CA LYS A 82 22.41 -43.58 15.69
C LYS A 82 21.92 -42.15 15.92
N ALA A 83 22.68 -41.12 15.55
CA ALA A 83 22.18 -39.75 15.59
C ALA A 83 21.14 -39.54 14.46
N ASN A 84 20.06 -38.81 14.76
CA ASN A 84 19.08 -38.39 13.75
C ASN A 84 19.30 -36.93 13.34
N LEU A 85 19.89 -36.14 14.23
CA LEU A 85 20.16 -34.73 14.04
C LEU A 85 21.50 -34.36 14.69
N VAL A 86 22.31 -33.58 13.99
CA VAL A 86 23.57 -33.03 14.48
C VAL A 86 23.58 -31.51 14.38
N ILE A 87 24.10 -30.86 15.43
CA ILE A 87 24.36 -29.42 15.46
C ILE A 87 25.87 -29.21 15.63
N GLY A 88 26.53 -28.65 14.62
CA GLY A 88 27.93 -28.23 14.68
C GLY A 88 28.04 -26.79 15.16
N ALA A 89 28.69 -26.58 16.30
CA ALA A 89 28.90 -25.27 16.93
C ALA A 89 30.38 -25.09 17.31
N LEU A 90 31.27 -25.36 16.36
CA LEU A 90 32.72 -25.15 16.48
C LEU A 90 33.15 -23.93 15.65
N ASP A 91 34.20 -23.25 16.10
CA ASP A 91 34.80 -22.13 15.36
C ASP A 91 35.61 -22.60 14.14
N ASP A 92 36.07 -23.85 14.13
CA ASP A 92 36.85 -24.43 13.02
C ASP A 92 35.93 -24.92 11.89
N ARG A 93 35.92 -24.16 10.78
CA ARG A 93 35.17 -24.49 9.57
C ARG A 93 35.54 -25.86 8.97
N ARG A 94 36.80 -26.31 9.05
CA ARG A 94 37.20 -27.60 8.46
C ARG A 94 36.54 -28.78 9.17
N ILE A 95 36.44 -28.70 10.50
CA ILE A 95 35.76 -29.72 11.29
C ILE A 95 34.25 -29.67 11.03
N ASN A 96 33.67 -28.48 10.91
CA ASN A 96 32.26 -28.33 10.54
C ASN A 96 31.94 -28.90 9.15
N GLU A 97 32.82 -28.71 8.15
CA GLU A 97 32.70 -29.32 6.82
C GLU A 97 32.76 -30.85 6.90
N GLN A 98 33.65 -31.41 7.72
CA GLN A 98 33.72 -32.85 7.98
C GLN A 98 32.41 -33.38 8.61
N ILE A 99 31.90 -32.68 9.64
CA ILE A 99 30.62 -33.04 10.30
C ILE A 99 29.48 -33.03 9.26
N ALA A 100 29.40 -32.00 8.43
CA ALA A 100 28.35 -31.86 7.42
C ALA A 100 28.43 -32.96 6.35
N GLN A 101 29.63 -33.28 5.87
CA GLN A 101 29.85 -34.36 4.90
C GLN A 101 29.45 -35.73 5.46
N GLU A 102 29.92 -36.08 6.65
CA GLU A 102 29.59 -37.36 7.30
C GLU A 102 28.09 -37.47 7.63
N ALA A 103 27.48 -36.38 8.10
CA ALA A 103 26.05 -36.35 8.36
C ALA A 103 25.24 -36.57 7.07
N ASN A 104 25.62 -35.91 5.98
CA ASN A 104 24.94 -36.04 4.69
C ASN A 104 25.05 -37.46 4.12
N GLN A 105 26.22 -38.10 4.21
CA GLN A 105 26.41 -39.49 3.78
C GLN A 105 25.51 -40.48 4.54
N ARG A 106 25.14 -40.16 5.78
CA ARG A 106 24.33 -40.99 6.68
C ARG A 106 22.84 -40.58 6.71
N ASN A 107 22.43 -39.60 5.90
CA ASN A 107 21.09 -39.00 5.91
C ASN A 107 20.67 -38.42 7.28
N ILE A 108 21.62 -37.83 8.01
CA ILE A 108 21.41 -37.18 9.30
C ILE A 108 21.13 -35.70 9.07
N LEU A 109 20.12 -35.14 9.75
CA LEU A 109 19.84 -33.72 9.66
C LEU A 109 20.98 -32.92 10.28
N CYS A 110 21.59 -32.03 9.50
CA CYS A 110 22.76 -31.25 9.93
C CYS A 110 22.44 -29.75 9.96
N ASN A 111 22.79 -29.11 11.08
CA ASN A 111 22.83 -27.66 11.17
C ASN A 111 24.22 -27.23 11.69
N ILE A 112 24.95 -26.48 10.88
CA ILE A 112 26.20 -25.83 11.29
C ILE A 112 25.89 -24.36 11.59
N VAL A 113 26.22 -23.93 12.80
CA VAL A 113 25.95 -22.55 13.23
C VAL A 113 26.79 -21.58 12.39
N ASP A 114 26.17 -20.48 11.96
CA ASP A 114 26.75 -19.42 11.13
C ASP A 114 27.30 -19.85 9.76
N GLN A 115 27.04 -21.09 9.33
CA GLN A 115 27.46 -21.64 8.03
C GLN A 115 26.27 -22.31 7.32
N PRO A 116 25.29 -21.52 6.82
CA PRO A 116 24.06 -22.02 6.23
C PRO A 116 24.27 -22.85 4.95
N ASP A 117 25.40 -22.67 4.26
CA ASP A 117 25.85 -23.45 3.12
C ASP A 117 26.14 -24.92 3.45
N LEU A 118 26.48 -25.22 4.70
CA LEU A 118 26.75 -26.57 5.20
C LEU A 118 25.51 -27.24 5.85
N CYS A 119 24.38 -26.52 5.92
CA CYS A 119 23.19 -26.97 6.63
C CYS A 119 22.22 -27.73 5.71
N SER A 120 21.70 -28.87 6.19
CA SER A 120 20.55 -29.53 5.58
C SER A 120 19.21 -29.00 6.11
N PHE A 121 19.22 -28.32 7.26
CA PHE A 121 18.07 -27.60 7.81
C PHE A 121 18.50 -26.35 8.57
N ILE A 122 17.57 -25.40 8.73
CA ILE A 122 17.81 -24.13 9.44
C ILE A 122 16.86 -24.00 10.64
N PHE A 123 17.31 -23.30 11.67
CA PHE A 123 16.46 -22.88 12.77
C PHE A 123 15.75 -21.57 12.41
N PRO A 124 14.40 -21.54 12.31
CA PRO A 124 13.66 -20.31 12.10
C PRO A 124 13.58 -19.48 13.40
N ALA A 125 13.19 -18.22 13.28
CA ALA A 125 12.66 -17.48 14.42
C ALA A 125 11.33 -18.13 14.84
N MET A 126 11.21 -18.53 16.10
CA MET A 126 10.03 -19.24 16.60
C MET A 126 9.25 -18.39 17.60
N ILE A 127 7.94 -18.40 17.44
CA ILE A 127 6.96 -17.97 18.45
C ILE A 127 6.32 -19.22 19.00
N GLN A 128 6.33 -19.35 20.31
CA GLN A 128 5.73 -20.47 21.02
C GLN A 128 4.84 -19.93 22.13
N ASP A 129 3.54 -20.17 22.02
CA ASP A 129 2.55 -19.87 23.05
C ASP A 129 1.61 -21.07 23.23
N GLY A 130 1.88 -21.86 24.26
CA GLY A 130 1.15 -23.09 24.55
C GLY A 130 1.16 -24.09 23.39
N LEU A 131 0.00 -24.26 22.73
CA LEU A 131 -0.16 -25.15 21.57
C LEU A 131 0.15 -24.47 20.23
N LEU A 132 0.26 -23.14 20.20
CA LEU A 132 0.60 -22.38 19.01
C LEU A 132 2.12 -22.41 18.80
N ASN A 133 2.53 -22.83 17.61
CA ASN A 133 3.90 -22.70 17.15
C ASN A 133 3.89 -22.01 15.79
N VAL A 134 4.66 -20.93 15.68
CA VAL A 134 4.86 -20.20 14.42
C VAL A 134 6.34 -20.13 14.14
N ALA A 135 6.74 -20.59 12.96
CA ALA A 135 8.11 -20.52 12.46
C ALA A 135 8.20 -19.45 11.36
N ILE A 136 9.09 -18.48 11.57
CA ILE A 136 9.35 -17.38 10.65
C ILE A 136 10.78 -17.51 10.15
N SER A 137 10.96 -17.59 8.83
CA SER A 137 12.27 -17.68 8.20
C SER A 137 12.33 -16.80 6.97
N THR A 138 13.46 -16.13 6.79
CA THR A 138 13.82 -15.40 5.57
C THR A 138 14.78 -16.21 4.69
N SER A 139 14.89 -17.53 4.91
CA SER A 139 15.90 -18.39 4.26
C SER A 139 17.33 -17.83 4.38
N GLY A 140 17.66 -17.21 5.51
CA GLY A 140 18.96 -16.59 5.75
C GLY A 140 19.15 -15.16 5.21
N ALA A 141 18.20 -14.60 4.44
CA ALA A 141 18.37 -13.27 3.82
C ALA A 141 18.48 -12.11 4.83
N SER A 142 17.74 -12.14 5.94
CA SER A 142 17.86 -11.14 7.00
C SER A 142 17.31 -11.66 8.33
N PRO A 143 18.19 -12.09 9.27
CA PRO A 143 17.80 -12.46 10.61
C PRO A 143 17.03 -11.35 11.36
N SER A 144 17.40 -10.09 11.14
CA SER A 144 16.75 -8.93 11.76
C SER A 144 15.28 -8.78 11.32
N VAL A 145 14.97 -9.04 10.05
CA VAL A 145 13.59 -9.03 9.56
C VAL A 145 12.78 -10.19 10.16
N ALA A 146 13.38 -11.37 10.26
CA ALA A 146 12.73 -12.51 10.93
C ALA A 146 12.38 -12.17 12.39
N GLN A 147 13.27 -11.47 13.10
CA GLN A 147 13.06 -11.03 14.48
C GLN A 147 12.00 -9.92 14.60
N TYR A 148 11.98 -8.95 13.68
CA TYR A 148 10.93 -7.91 13.63
C TYR A 148 9.54 -8.52 13.41
N LEU A 149 9.43 -9.44 12.45
CA LEU A 149 8.18 -10.15 12.18
C LEU A 149 7.75 -10.98 13.37
N LYS A 150 8.70 -11.69 14.02
CA LYS A 150 8.44 -12.42 15.26
C LYS A 150 7.78 -11.53 16.31
N HIS A 151 8.39 -10.39 16.62
CA HIS A 151 7.86 -9.48 17.64
C HIS A 151 6.50 -8.89 17.25
N THR A 152 6.32 -8.56 15.97
CA THR A 152 5.04 -8.06 15.45
C THR A 152 3.93 -9.09 15.63
N PHE A 153 4.20 -10.36 15.31
CA PHE A 153 3.23 -11.45 15.49
C PHE A 153 2.95 -11.76 16.96
N GLU A 154 3.97 -11.73 17.83
CA GLU A 154 3.79 -11.89 19.28
C GLU A 154 2.81 -10.86 19.84
N ASN A 155 2.92 -9.59 19.41
CA ASN A 155 2.03 -8.52 19.87
C ASN A 155 0.59 -8.62 19.33
N LEU A 156 0.35 -9.41 18.28
CA LEU A 156 -0.97 -9.61 17.69
C LEU A 156 -1.72 -10.80 18.29
N ILE A 157 -1.04 -11.70 19.00
CA ILE A 157 -1.66 -12.88 19.61
C ILE A 157 -2.27 -12.48 20.97
N PRO A 158 -3.59 -12.66 21.18
CA PRO A 158 -4.22 -12.37 22.48
C PRO A 158 -3.64 -13.26 23.59
N GLU A 159 -3.53 -12.74 24.82
CA GLU A 159 -3.00 -13.51 25.97
C GLU A 159 -3.79 -14.80 26.26
N SER A 160 -5.09 -14.83 25.95
CA SER A 160 -5.98 -15.98 26.17
C SER A 160 -5.82 -17.09 25.11
N PHE A 161 -5.04 -16.85 24.05
CA PHE A 161 -5.04 -17.71 22.85
C PHE A 161 -4.59 -19.15 23.14
N SER A 162 -3.60 -19.34 24.04
CA SER A 162 -3.19 -20.68 24.45
C SER A 162 -4.36 -21.46 25.10
N GLU A 163 -5.21 -20.83 25.90
CA GLU A 163 -6.34 -21.50 26.56
C GLU A 163 -7.41 -21.87 25.55
N ILE A 164 -7.68 -20.96 24.60
CA ILE A 164 -8.61 -21.17 23.49
C ILE A 164 -8.19 -22.41 22.67
N LEU A 165 -6.91 -22.54 22.31
CA LEU A 165 -6.43 -23.70 21.57
C LEU A 165 -6.56 -25.01 22.35
N LYS A 166 -6.30 -25.00 23.67
CA LYS A 166 -6.48 -26.18 24.54
C LYS A 166 -7.95 -26.61 24.55
N PHE A 167 -8.87 -25.64 24.69
CA PHE A 167 -10.30 -25.88 24.65
C PHE A 167 -10.76 -26.45 23.29
N LEU A 168 -10.32 -25.86 22.17
CA LEU A 168 -10.69 -26.37 20.84
C LEU A 168 -10.19 -27.79 20.61
N LYS A 169 -8.98 -28.10 21.11
CA LYS A 169 -8.41 -29.45 21.05
C LYS A 169 -9.24 -30.45 21.86
N SER A 170 -9.59 -30.15 23.11
CA SER A 170 -10.38 -31.05 23.95
C SER A 170 -11.81 -31.24 23.42
N SER A 171 -12.40 -30.18 22.86
CA SER A 171 -13.75 -30.18 22.28
C SER A 171 -13.87 -31.02 21.01
N ARG A 172 -12.75 -31.25 20.31
CA ARG A 172 -12.74 -31.92 18.99
C ARG A 172 -13.39 -33.30 19.01
N SER A 173 -13.12 -34.09 20.05
CA SER A 173 -13.66 -35.45 20.20
C SER A 173 -15.18 -35.46 20.28
N LEU A 174 -15.75 -34.55 21.08
CA LEU A 174 -17.18 -34.37 21.27
C LEU A 174 -17.86 -33.88 19.99
N VAL A 175 -17.31 -32.82 19.36
CA VAL A 175 -17.87 -32.26 18.11
C VAL A 175 -17.89 -33.29 16.98
N LEU A 176 -16.84 -34.11 16.85
CA LEU A 176 -16.78 -35.19 15.85
C LEU A 176 -17.85 -36.26 16.07
N LYS A 177 -18.15 -36.57 17.34
CA LYS A 177 -19.17 -37.56 17.70
C LYS A 177 -20.59 -37.03 17.44
N THR A 178 -20.83 -35.75 17.69
CA THR A 178 -22.16 -35.14 17.63
C THR A 178 -22.54 -34.61 16.24
N ILE A 179 -21.59 -34.02 15.49
CA ILE A 179 -21.85 -33.44 14.16
C ILE A 179 -21.19 -34.31 13.06
N PRO A 180 -21.95 -35.20 12.40
CA PRO A 180 -21.40 -36.12 11.40
C PRO A 180 -20.97 -35.40 10.11
N ASP A 181 -21.73 -34.41 9.64
CA ASP A 181 -21.46 -33.68 8.40
C ASP A 181 -20.16 -32.84 8.50
N PRO A 182 -19.15 -33.09 7.64
CA PRO A 182 -17.90 -32.34 7.63
C PRO A 182 -18.03 -30.83 7.37
N LYS A 183 -18.98 -30.41 6.52
CA LYS A 183 -19.20 -28.99 6.18
C LYS A 183 -19.78 -28.23 7.38
N ILE A 184 -20.80 -28.80 8.02
CA ILE A 184 -21.41 -28.23 9.23
C ILE A 184 -20.39 -28.19 10.37
N ARG A 185 -19.63 -29.28 10.54
CA ARG A 185 -18.56 -29.36 11.55
C ARG A 185 -17.48 -28.30 11.36
N SER A 186 -17.04 -28.06 10.13
CA SER A 186 -16.07 -27.00 9.83
C SER A 186 -16.61 -25.61 10.18
N LYS A 187 -17.88 -25.32 9.83
CA LYS A 187 -18.56 -24.09 10.23
C LYS A 187 -18.66 -23.96 11.76
N PHE A 188 -18.98 -25.05 12.46
CA PHE A 188 -19.11 -25.06 13.91
C PHE A 188 -17.77 -24.80 14.63
N PHE A 189 -16.66 -25.39 14.17
CA PHE A 189 -15.33 -25.08 14.72
C PHE A 189 -14.95 -23.61 14.51
N ARG A 190 -15.29 -23.05 13.33
CA ARG A 190 -15.06 -21.62 13.06
C ARG A 190 -15.91 -20.74 13.97
N PHE A 191 -17.16 -21.12 14.22
CA PHE A 191 -18.03 -20.45 15.19
C PHE A 191 -17.40 -20.49 16.59
N LEU A 192 -17.02 -21.67 17.11
CA LEU A 192 -16.39 -21.79 18.43
C LEU A 192 -15.13 -20.94 18.56
N PHE A 193 -14.26 -20.94 17.55
CA PHE A 193 -13.06 -20.12 17.55
C PHE A 193 -13.38 -18.62 17.61
N ASN A 194 -14.33 -18.16 16.80
CA ASN A 194 -14.75 -16.76 16.80
C ASN A 194 -15.37 -16.34 18.14
N GLU A 195 -16.19 -17.19 18.77
CA GLU A 195 -16.77 -16.91 20.09
C GLU A 195 -15.69 -16.82 21.17
N CYS A 196 -14.70 -17.72 21.13
CA CYS A 196 -13.58 -17.67 22.06
C CYS A 196 -12.78 -16.37 21.91
N LEU A 197 -12.54 -15.92 20.67
CA LEU A 197 -11.86 -14.65 20.38
C LEU A 197 -12.69 -13.45 20.86
N TYR A 198 -13.99 -13.45 20.60
CA TYR A 198 -14.88 -12.36 21.02
C TYR A 198 -14.93 -12.21 22.54
N GLN A 199 -15.03 -13.33 23.26
CA GLN A 199 -15.04 -13.32 24.73
C GLN A 199 -13.63 -13.21 25.34
N ASN A 200 -12.58 -13.30 24.51
CA ASN A 200 -11.18 -13.38 24.91
C ASN A 200 -10.91 -14.47 25.98
N GLN A 201 -11.58 -15.62 25.86
CA GLN A 201 -11.49 -16.74 26.81
C GLN A 201 -12.02 -18.05 26.20
N ALA A 202 -11.71 -19.18 26.83
CA ALA A 202 -12.29 -20.48 26.47
C ALA A 202 -13.78 -20.59 26.89
N ILE A 203 -14.58 -21.29 26.09
CA ILE A 203 -16.00 -21.51 26.35
C ILE A 203 -16.20 -22.60 27.42
N ARG A 204 -17.20 -22.42 28.29
CA ARG A 204 -17.54 -23.38 29.35
C ARG A 204 -18.20 -24.65 28.79
N SER A 205 -17.95 -25.79 29.43
CA SER A 205 -18.39 -27.12 28.98
C SER A 205 -19.90 -27.25 28.80
N ASN A 206 -20.68 -26.62 29.68
CA ASN A 206 -22.14 -26.62 29.63
C ASN A 206 -22.68 -25.86 28.40
N GLN A 207 -22.07 -24.74 28.05
CA GLN A 207 -22.44 -23.92 26.90
C GLN A 207 -22.09 -24.62 25.58
N LEU A 208 -20.95 -25.31 25.53
CA LEU A 208 -20.59 -26.15 24.39
C LEU A 208 -21.63 -27.24 24.11
N GLY A 209 -22.11 -27.94 25.16
CA GLY A 209 -23.15 -28.96 25.02
C GLY A 209 -24.44 -28.41 24.42
N GLN A 210 -24.92 -27.28 24.95
CA GLN A 210 -26.13 -26.61 24.44
C GLN A 210 -26.01 -26.21 22.96
N TRP A 211 -24.88 -25.61 22.58
CA TRP A 211 -24.64 -25.22 21.19
C TRP A 211 -24.51 -26.41 20.25
N LEU A 212 -23.95 -27.52 20.72
CA LEU A 212 -23.89 -28.76 19.95
C LEU A 212 -25.27 -29.35 19.71
N ASP A 213 -26.14 -29.36 20.73
CA ASP A 213 -27.50 -29.85 20.60
C ASP A 213 -28.30 -28.98 19.63
N GLN A 214 -28.23 -27.66 19.78
CA GLN A 214 -28.89 -26.70 18.88
C GLN A 214 -28.41 -26.81 17.43
N CYS A 215 -27.09 -26.86 17.22
CA CYS A 215 -26.51 -26.99 15.88
C CYS A 215 -26.87 -28.32 15.23
N THR A 216 -27.01 -29.40 16.00
CA THR A 216 -27.41 -30.72 15.48
C THR A 216 -28.90 -30.76 15.13
N SER A 217 -29.75 -30.13 15.95
CA SER A 217 -31.19 -30.08 15.72
C SER A 217 -31.57 -29.24 14.50
N ASN A 218 -31.00 -28.04 14.36
CA ASN A 218 -31.24 -27.17 13.20
C ASN A 218 -29.99 -26.32 12.90
N PRO A 219 -29.08 -26.80 12.03
CA PRO A 219 -27.84 -26.10 11.73
C PRO A 219 -28.04 -24.71 11.13
N GLU A 220 -29.03 -24.54 10.25
CA GLU A 220 -29.27 -23.25 9.59
C GLU A 220 -29.76 -22.20 10.58
N ASP A 221 -30.73 -22.56 11.42
CA ASP A 221 -31.24 -21.70 12.48
C ASP A 221 -30.15 -21.39 13.51
N PHE A 222 -29.37 -22.39 13.94
CA PHE A 222 -28.26 -22.20 14.87
C PHE A 222 -27.24 -21.19 14.35
N PHE A 223 -26.77 -21.32 13.10
CA PHE A 223 -25.80 -20.36 12.57
C PHE A 223 -26.42 -18.99 12.31
N SER A 224 -27.72 -18.91 12.03
CA SER A 224 -28.43 -17.63 11.95
C SER A 224 -28.46 -16.92 13.30
N GLN A 225 -28.72 -17.64 14.40
CA GLN A 225 -28.77 -17.08 15.75
C GLN A 225 -27.38 -16.85 16.35
N ALA A 226 -26.41 -17.72 16.10
CA ALA A 226 -25.00 -17.54 16.46
C ALA A 226 -24.39 -16.27 15.83
N SER A 227 -25.01 -15.72 14.78
CA SER A 227 -24.63 -14.45 14.19
C SER A 227 -24.84 -13.25 15.13
N LEU A 228 -25.55 -13.43 16.26
CA LEU A 228 -25.87 -12.37 17.24
C LEU A 228 -24.65 -11.80 18.01
N HIS A 229 -23.48 -12.45 17.95
CA HIS A 229 -22.25 -12.01 18.64
C HIS A 229 -21.27 -11.26 17.72
N ARG A 230 -21.71 -10.87 16.52
CA ARG A 230 -20.86 -10.21 15.52
C ARG A 230 -21.03 -8.72 15.59
N GLU A 231 -19.91 -8.02 15.49
CA GLU A 231 -19.87 -6.56 15.59
C GLU A 231 -19.65 -5.93 14.21
N VAL A 232 -20.48 -4.94 13.88
CA VAL A 232 -20.19 -3.99 12.81
C VAL A 232 -19.83 -2.66 13.45
N VAL A 233 -18.68 -2.11 13.09
CA VAL A 233 -18.30 -0.75 13.48
C VAL A 233 -18.60 0.18 12.31
N LEU A 234 -19.56 1.09 12.48
CA LEU A 234 -19.80 2.19 11.53
C LEU A 234 -18.88 3.35 11.91
N ALA A 235 -17.91 3.66 11.05
CA ALA A 235 -16.86 4.62 11.32
C ALA A 235 -16.86 5.79 10.33
N GLY A 236 -16.69 7.00 10.85
CA GLY A 236 -16.51 8.21 10.05
C GLY A 236 -15.05 8.49 9.74
N ALA A 237 -14.67 8.54 8.47
CA ALA A 237 -13.30 8.84 8.04
C ALA A 237 -12.98 10.33 7.98
N GLY A 238 -13.95 11.21 8.26
CA GLY A 238 -13.76 12.64 8.07
C GLY A 238 -13.86 13.06 6.60
N CYS A 239 -13.47 14.29 6.29
CA CYS A 239 -13.72 14.94 4.98
C CYS A 239 -12.45 15.20 4.16
N GLY A 240 -11.38 14.45 4.40
CA GLY A 240 -10.07 14.74 3.81
C GLY A 240 -9.06 13.63 4.06
N SER A 241 -7.80 14.04 4.23
CA SER A 241 -6.66 13.12 4.38
C SER A 241 -6.69 12.32 5.68
N ILE A 242 -5.79 11.33 5.76
CA ILE A 242 -5.42 10.56 6.97
C ILE A 242 -5.36 11.42 8.24
N ASN A 243 -4.86 12.66 8.18
CA ASN A 243 -4.74 13.56 9.34
C ASN A 243 -6.08 14.00 9.96
N GLN A 244 -7.21 13.76 9.29
CA GLN A 244 -8.55 14.05 9.81
C GLN A 244 -9.24 12.82 10.42
N LEU A 245 -8.58 11.67 10.41
CA LEU A 245 -9.04 10.50 11.13
C LEU A 245 -8.94 10.76 12.64
N THR A 246 -9.94 10.30 13.38
CA THR A 246 -9.79 10.18 14.83
C THR A 246 -8.81 9.05 15.14
N LEU A 247 -8.13 9.12 16.29
CA LEU A 247 -7.21 8.05 16.71
C LEU A 247 -7.90 6.69 16.82
N GLU A 248 -9.19 6.69 17.16
CA GLU A 248 -10.01 5.49 17.20
C GLU A 248 -10.21 4.89 15.80
N VAL A 249 -10.64 5.70 14.83
CA VAL A 249 -10.90 5.24 13.45
C VAL A 249 -9.60 4.78 12.78
N PHE A 250 -8.48 5.48 13.03
CA PHE A 250 -7.16 5.06 12.57
C PHE A 250 -6.83 3.62 13.01
N LYS A 251 -6.93 3.34 14.33
CA LYS A 251 -6.68 1.99 14.88
C LYS A 251 -7.64 0.94 14.35
N LEU A 252 -8.90 1.32 14.12
CA LEU A 252 -9.90 0.40 13.55
C LEU A 252 -9.55 0.01 12.12
N ILE A 253 -9.08 0.94 11.30
CA ILE A 253 -8.65 0.65 9.92
C ILE A 253 -7.45 -0.31 9.92
N GLU A 254 -6.48 -0.11 10.82
CA GLU A 254 -5.29 -0.97 10.92
C GLU A 254 -5.61 -2.40 11.38
N THR A 255 -6.67 -2.60 12.16
CA THR A 255 -6.99 -3.89 12.79
C THR A 255 -8.17 -4.61 12.15
N ALA A 256 -8.94 -3.94 11.28
CA ALA A 256 -10.12 -4.50 10.66
C ALA A 256 -9.78 -5.68 9.74
N PRO A 257 -10.41 -6.87 9.92
CA PRO A 257 -10.23 -7.99 9.02
C PRO A 257 -10.87 -7.72 7.64
N VAL A 258 -11.91 -6.88 7.61
CA VAL A 258 -12.60 -6.44 6.39
C VAL A 258 -13.12 -5.01 6.56
N ILE A 259 -13.00 -4.20 5.51
CA ILE A 259 -13.44 -2.80 5.46
C ILE A 259 -14.37 -2.59 4.27
N PHE A 260 -15.58 -2.11 4.54
CA PHE A 260 -16.56 -1.70 3.55
C PHE A 260 -16.56 -0.19 3.37
N TYR A 261 -16.33 0.31 2.16
CA TYR A 261 -16.06 1.73 1.91
C TYR A 261 -16.77 2.28 0.65
N ASP A 262 -17.03 3.59 0.59
CA ASP A 262 -17.72 4.27 -0.52
C ASP A 262 -16.87 5.34 -1.22
N ASP A 263 -17.47 6.09 -2.16
CA ASP A 263 -16.81 7.03 -3.08
C ASP A 263 -16.14 8.24 -2.42
N LEU A 264 -16.56 8.60 -1.20
CA LEU A 264 -16.14 9.84 -0.56
C LEU A 264 -14.85 9.69 0.26
N LEU A 265 -14.14 8.57 0.10
CA LEU A 265 -12.95 8.24 0.86
C LEU A 265 -11.68 8.48 0.07
N ASP A 266 -10.70 9.04 0.77
CA ASP A 266 -9.33 9.14 0.29
C ASP A 266 -8.74 7.73 0.05
N PRO A 267 -8.28 7.39 -1.16
CA PRO A 267 -7.60 6.13 -1.43
C PRO A 267 -6.38 5.88 -0.54
N ASP A 268 -5.71 6.93 -0.05
CA ASP A 268 -4.56 6.82 0.86
C ASP A 268 -4.97 6.28 2.24
N ILE A 269 -6.20 6.56 2.71
CA ILE A 269 -6.72 5.98 3.96
C ILE A 269 -6.80 4.45 3.85
N LEU A 270 -7.15 3.92 2.67
CA LEU A 270 -7.25 2.48 2.45
C LEU A 270 -5.89 1.78 2.44
N LYS A 271 -4.79 2.52 2.24
CA LYS A 271 -3.42 1.97 2.32
C LYS A 271 -3.03 1.57 3.75
N LEU A 272 -3.72 2.12 4.75
CA LEU A 272 -3.54 1.76 6.16
C LEU A 272 -4.18 0.41 6.51
N ALA A 273 -5.06 -0.12 5.66
CA ALA A 273 -5.81 -1.32 5.95
C ALA A 273 -4.92 -2.58 5.90
N SER A 274 -4.94 -3.37 6.97
CA SER A 274 -4.32 -4.70 6.99
C SER A 274 -5.25 -5.79 6.40
N GLY A 275 -6.57 -5.58 6.49
CA GLY A 275 -7.59 -6.49 6.00
C GLY A 275 -8.12 -6.21 4.60
N GLN A 276 -9.11 -6.98 4.18
CA GLN A 276 -9.70 -6.87 2.85
C GLN A 276 -10.54 -5.60 2.72
N CYS A 277 -10.27 -4.77 1.71
CA CYS A 277 -11.11 -3.61 1.38
C CYS A 277 -12.15 -3.94 0.31
N ILE A 278 -13.42 -3.68 0.59
CA ILE A 278 -14.58 -3.96 -0.27
C ILE A 278 -15.30 -2.64 -0.57
N TYR A 279 -15.29 -2.25 -1.84
CA TYR A 279 -15.97 -1.05 -2.31
C TYR A 279 -17.48 -1.30 -2.49
N VAL A 280 -18.30 -0.41 -1.91
CA VAL A 280 -19.78 -0.44 -1.98
C VAL A 280 -20.41 0.84 -2.53
N GLY A 281 -19.59 1.75 -3.09
CA GLY A 281 -20.04 3.01 -3.70
C GLY A 281 -20.69 2.88 -5.09
N LYS A 282 -21.00 4.03 -5.70
CA LYS A 282 -21.68 4.16 -7.00
C LYS A 282 -20.65 4.17 -8.14
N ARG A 283 -20.51 3.07 -8.89
CA ARG A 283 -19.79 3.12 -10.19
C ARG A 283 -20.66 3.83 -11.25
N LYS A 284 -20.13 4.87 -11.90
CA LYS A 284 -20.72 5.49 -13.10
C LYS A 284 -21.11 4.38 -14.11
N ASN A 285 -22.36 4.39 -14.58
CA ASN A 285 -22.95 3.49 -15.60
C ASN A 285 -23.40 2.07 -15.20
N ARG A 286 -23.66 1.76 -13.92
CA ARG A 286 -24.50 0.59 -13.56
C ARG A 286 -25.61 0.99 -12.61
N HIS A 287 -26.81 0.45 -12.83
CA HIS A 287 -27.95 0.59 -11.92
C HIS A 287 -27.47 0.38 -10.48
N SER A 288 -27.74 1.38 -9.65
CA SER A 288 -27.26 1.54 -8.29
C SER A 288 -27.48 0.28 -7.45
N LYS A 289 -26.50 -0.08 -6.60
CA LYS A 289 -26.82 -0.92 -5.46
C LYS A 289 -27.75 -0.13 -4.53
N ASN A 290 -28.95 -0.65 -4.26
CA ASN A 290 -29.85 -0.03 -3.29
C ASN A 290 -29.22 -0.07 -1.89
N GLN A 291 -29.57 0.82 -0.97
CA GLN A 291 -29.06 0.77 0.42
C GLN A 291 -29.27 -0.60 1.06
N ASN A 292 -30.37 -1.26 0.70
CA ASN A 292 -30.67 -2.63 1.09
C ASN A 292 -29.58 -3.63 0.67
N GLU A 293 -28.91 -3.45 -0.47
CA GLU A 293 -27.82 -4.32 -0.91
C GLU A 293 -26.53 -4.10 -0.13
N ILE A 294 -26.25 -2.86 0.31
CA ILE A 294 -25.12 -2.58 1.20
C ILE A 294 -25.38 -3.24 2.55
N ASN A 295 -26.58 -3.06 3.08
CA ASN A 295 -27.04 -3.66 4.32
C ASN A 295 -26.94 -5.19 4.29
N GLN A 296 -27.39 -5.83 3.20
CA GLN A 296 -27.24 -7.27 2.98
C GLN A 296 -25.77 -7.71 2.92
N GLN A 297 -24.91 -6.97 2.21
CA GLN A 297 -23.48 -7.28 2.16
C GLN A 297 -22.79 -7.19 3.52
N LEU A 298 -23.15 -6.20 4.35
CA LEU A 298 -22.64 -6.09 5.72
C LEU A 298 -23.09 -7.29 6.57
N LEU A 299 -24.36 -7.68 6.45
CA LEU A 299 -24.90 -8.85 7.14
C LEU A 299 -24.20 -10.15 6.69
N GLU A 300 -24.01 -10.35 5.39
CA GLU A 300 -23.26 -11.49 4.85
C GLU A 300 -21.80 -11.49 5.32
N ALA A 301 -21.16 -10.34 5.39
CA ALA A 301 -19.77 -10.22 5.85
C ALA A 301 -19.62 -10.64 7.31
N CYS A 302 -20.62 -10.36 8.14
CA CYS A 302 -20.65 -10.86 9.52
C CYS A 302 -20.54 -12.40 9.56
N THR A 303 -21.07 -13.13 8.57
CA THR A 303 -20.90 -14.61 8.50
C THR A 303 -19.47 -15.09 8.29
N LYS A 304 -18.61 -14.23 7.76
CA LYS A 304 -17.25 -14.57 7.34
C LYS A 304 -16.21 -14.03 8.32
N TYR A 305 -16.46 -12.89 8.94
CA TYR A 305 -15.47 -12.16 9.73
C TYR A 305 -15.90 -12.00 11.19
N PRO A 306 -14.94 -11.97 12.15
CA PRO A 306 -15.25 -11.81 13.56
C PRO A 306 -15.89 -10.44 13.87
N TRP A 307 -15.49 -9.41 13.11
CA TRP A 307 -16.14 -8.10 13.09
C TRP A 307 -15.91 -7.44 11.72
N VAL A 308 -16.69 -6.40 11.42
CA VAL A 308 -16.69 -5.71 10.13
C VAL A 308 -16.58 -4.20 10.34
N LEU A 309 -15.67 -3.54 9.61
CA LEU A 309 -15.60 -2.08 9.59
C LEU A 309 -16.39 -1.54 8.40
N ARG A 310 -17.38 -0.68 8.62
CA ARG A 310 -18.05 0.11 7.57
C ARG A 310 -17.57 1.54 7.67
N LEU A 311 -16.64 1.90 6.79
CA LEU A 311 -16.04 3.22 6.73
C LEU A 311 -16.86 4.14 5.81
N LYS A 312 -17.18 5.34 6.30
CA LYS A 312 -18.06 6.32 5.64
C LYS A 312 -17.36 7.68 5.60
N GLY A 313 -17.54 8.44 4.52
CA GLY A 313 -17.07 9.83 4.46
C GLY A 313 -17.78 10.72 5.49
N GLY A 314 -17.04 11.66 6.09
CA GLY A 314 -17.55 12.56 7.12
C GLY A 314 -17.85 11.84 8.44
N ASP A 315 -19.07 12.03 8.95
CA ASP A 315 -19.59 11.37 10.15
C ASP A 315 -20.75 10.42 9.81
N PRO A 316 -20.85 9.22 10.43
CA PRO A 316 -21.90 8.25 10.10
C PRO A 316 -23.33 8.77 10.30
N PHE A 317 -23.54 9.68 11.26
CA PHE A 317 -24.86 10.16 11.69
C PHE A 317 -25.21 11.55 11.16
N VAL A 318 -24.29 12.24 10.49
CA VAL A 318 -24.58 13.51 9.80
C VAL A 318 -24.86 13.24 8.32
N PHE A 319 -26.14 13.00 7.98
CA PHE A 319 -26.63 12.70 6.62
C PHE A 319 -25.93 11.50 5.93
N GLY A 320 -25.24 10.65 6.71
CA GLY A 320 -24.54 9.47 6.21
C GLY A 320 -25.39 8.20 6.14
N ARG A 321 -26.67 8.24 6.55
CA ARG A 321 -27.56 7.06 6.68
C ARG A 321 -27.06 5.98 7.66
N GLY A 322 -26.14 6.32 8.56
CA GLY A 322 -25.59 5.36 9.53
C GLY A 322 -26.65 4.78 10.46
N MET A 323 -27.71 5.53 10.79
CA MET A 323 -28.80 5.01 11.64
C MET A 323 -29.66 3.97 10.91
N GLU A 324 -29.90 4.13 9.60
CA GLU A 324 -30.60 3.11 8.79
C GLU A 324 -29.80 1.82 8.72
N GLU A 325 -28.49 1.92 8.46
CA GLU A 325 -27.56 0.78 8.45
C GLU A 325 -27.55 0.10 9.83
N LYS A 326 -27.46 0.88 10.92
CA LYS A 326 -27.50 0.40 12.30
C LYS A 326 -28.79 -0.36 12.61
N LEU A 327 -29.95 0.27 12.39
CA LEU A 327 -31.26 -0.33 12.71
C LEU A 327 -31.50 -1.61 11.90
N PHE A 328 -31.07 -1.64 10.64
CA PHE A 328 -31.15 -2.85 9.83
C PHE A 328 -30.31 -3.99 10.43
N LEU A 329 -29.06 -3.72 10.82
CA LEU A 329 -28.15 -4.71 11.37
C LEU A 329 -28.62 -5.20 12.75
N GLU A 330 -29.06 -4.29 13.62
CA GLU A 330 -29.60 -4.62 14.95
C GLU A 330 -30.89 -5.45 14.85
N LYS A 331 -31.75 -5.18 13.85
CA LYS A 331 -32.94 -6.02 13.57
C LYS A 331 -32.56 -7.47 13.22
N HIS A 332 -31.37 -7.68 12.65
CA HIS A 332 -30.83 -9.01 12.35
C HIS A 332 -29.89 -9.53 13.44
N GLY A 333 -29.93 -8.92 14.64
CA GLY A 333 -29.16 -9.37 15.81
C GLY A 333 -27.69 -8.96 15.81
N ILE A 334 -27.22 -8.17 14.86
CA ILE A 334 -25.82 -7.75 14.78
C ILE A 334 -25.58 -6.57 15.72
N LYS A 335 -24.56 -6.66 16.58
CA LYS A 335 -24.15 -5.55 17.44
C LYS A 335 -23.50 -4.47 16.58
N VAL A 336 -23.96 -3.23 16.73
CA VAL A 336 -23.41 -2.10 15.97
C VAL A 336 -22.78 -1.07 16.90
N ARG A 337 -21.51 -0.77 16.68
CA ARG A 337 -20.78 0.30 17.36
C ARG A 337 -20.55 1.46 16.39
N ILE A 338 -20.57 2.68 16.90
CA ILE A 338 -20.35 3.89 16.11
C ILE A 338 -19.01 4.50 16.53
N ALA A 339 -18.15 4.78 15.56
CA ALA A 339 -16.95 5.57 15.73
C ALA A 339 -17.13 6.90 14.97
N PRO A 340 -17.17 8.05 15.67
CA PRO A 340 -17.49 9.34 15.05
C PRO A 340 -16.38 9.81 14.11
N GLY A 341 -16.75 10.65 13.15
CA GLY A 341 -15.83 11.31 12.23
C GLY A 341 -16.05 12.82 12.17
N ILE A 342 -15.11 13.54 11.57
CA ILE A 342 -15.25 14.99 11.42
C ILE A 342 -16.22 15.28 10.27
N THR A 343 -17.36 15.93 10.55
CA THR A 343 -18.39 16.23 9.54
C THR A 343 -17.99 17.36 8.57
N SER A 344 -18.47 17.26 7.34
CA SER A 344 -18.27 18.26 6.27
C SER A 344 -18.91 19.60 6.61
N ALA A 345 -19.98 19.58 7.41
CA ALA A 345 -20.69 20.77 7.86
C ALA A 345 -19.82 21.72 8.71
N ILE A 346 -18.75 21.21 9.31
CA ILE A 346 -17.81 21.98 10.14
C ILE A 346 -16.45 22.10 9.46
N ALA A 347 -15.91 20.98 8.97
CA ALA A 347 -14.56 20.94 8.41
C ALA A 347 -14.40 21.75 7.12
N ILE A 348 -15.40 21.74 6.23
CA ILE A 348 -15.29 22.42 4.94
C ILE A 348 -15.36 23.95 5.09
N PRO A 349 -16.30 24.55 5.86
CA PRO A 349 -16.27 25.99 6.13
C PRO A 349 -14.96 26.45 6.77
N GLN A 350 -14.42 25.66 7.71
CA GLN A 350 -13.15 25.97 8.37
C GLN A 350 -11.97 26.05 7.39
N ARG A 351 -11.95 25.22 6.34
CA ARG A 351 -10.97 25.29 5.25
C ARG A 351 -11.10 26.54 4.37
N MET A 352 -12.14 27.34 4.54
CA MET A 352 -12.28 28.66 3.90
C MET A 352 -12.24 29.79 4.92
N ASN A 353 -11.75 29.51 6.13
CA ASN A 353 -11.73 30.45 7.24
C ASN A 353 -13.13 30.98 7.63
N ILE A 354 -14.16 30.17 7.41
CA ILE A 354 -15.55 30.50 7.77
C ILE A 354 -15.90 29.73 9.04
N PRO A 355 -15.94 30.38 10.22
CA PRO A 355 -16.42 29.74 11.42
C PRO A 355 -17.93 29.47 11.30
N VAL A 356 -18.36 28.27 11.69
CA VAL A 356 -19.81 27.95 11.71
C VAL A 356 -20.55 28.71 12.82
N THR A 357 -19.84 29.11 13.88
CA THR A 357 -20.33 30.00 14.93
C THR A 357 -19.30 31.05 15.27
N ASP A 358 -19.73 32.29 15.43
CA ASP A 358 -18.89 33.39 15.91
C ASP A 358 -19.74 34.36 16.75
N ARG A 359 -19.10 35.03 17.72
CA ARG A 359 -19.80 35.91 18.67
C ARG A 359 -20.51 37.08 17.98
N ASN A 360 -19.98 37.54 16.86
CA ASN A 360 -20.48 38.69 16.12
C ASN A 360 -21.39 38.30 14.95
N THR A 361 -21.16 37.15 14.32
CA THR A 361 -21.90 36.76 13.10
C THR A 361 -22.95 35.67 13.32
N GLY A 362 -22.93 34.91 14.42
CA GLY A 362 -23.95 33.90 14.70
C GLY A 362 -23.60 32.96 15.86
N ARG A 363 -24.47 32.88 16.87
CA ARG A 363 -24.30 32.00 18.06
C ARG A 363 -24.90 30.60 17.88
N SER A 364 -25.47 30.31 16.72
CA SER A 364 -26.07 29.04 16.34
C SER A 364 -25.84 28.77 14.87
N PHE A 365 -25.87 27.49 14.50
CA PHE A 365 -25.87 27.06 13.11
C PHE A 365 -26.86 25.93 12.90
N MET A 366 -27.38 25.81 11.68
CA MET A 366 -28.33 24.80 11.24
C MET A 366 -27.73 24.06 10.06
N VAL A 367 -27.79 22.74 10.07
CA VAL A 367 -27.33 21.89 8.96
C VAL A 367 -28.52 21.18 8.35
N ILE A 368 -28.72 21.37 7.05
CA ILE A 368 -29.78 20.71 6.27
C ILE A 368 -29.18 20.00 5.05
N SER A 369 -29.99 19.14 4.42
CA SER A 369 -29.64 18.43 3.20
C SER A 369 -30.58 18.85 2.07
N ALA A 370 -30.04 19.14 0.88
CA ALA A 370 -30.84 19.37 -0.33
C ALA A 370 -31.24 18.06 -1.06
N SER A 371 -30.85 16.91 -0.51
CA SER A 371 -31.28 15.58 -0.97
C SER A 371 -32.51 15.15 -0.15
N SER A 372 -33.64 14.91 -0.82
CA SER A 372 -34.87 14.34 -0.24
C SER A 372 -35.18 12.96 -0.84
N GLN A 373 -35.93 12.14 -0.10
CA GLN A 373 -36.54 10.91 -0.63
C GLN A 373 -37.62 11.21 -1.66
N ASN A 374 -38.27 12.38 -1.55
CA ASN A 374 -39.17 12.90 -2.56
C ASN A 374 -38.37 13.80 -3.53
N PRO A 375 -38.19 13.42 -4.81
CA PRO A 375 -37.42 14.22 -5.76
C PRO A 375 -38.01 15.63 -5.98
N ASP A 376 -39.31 15.82 -5.72
CA ASP A 376 -40.02 17.09 -5.87
C ASP A 376 -39.86 18.02 -4.65
N GLU A 377 -39.24 17.54 -3.57
CA GLU A 377 -39.04 18.31 -2.34
C GLU A 377 -37.60 18.82 -2.24
N LEU A 378 -37.46 20.14 -2.13
CA LEU A 378 -36.17 20.83 -2.10
C LEU A 378 -35.56 20.89 -0.69
N PHE A 379 -36.42 21.09 0.32
CA PHE A 379 -36.08 21.11 1.74
C PHE A 379 -37.15 20.31 2.51
N SER A 380 -36.74 19.58 3.54
CA SER A 380 -37.68 18.99 4.52
C SER A 380 -38.31 20.07 5.41
N GLU A 381 -37.64 21.21 5.56
CA GLU A 381 -38.07 22.35 6.35
C GLU A 381 -38.84 23.37 5.50
N SER A 382 -39.69 24.16 6.16
CA SER A 382 -40.35 25.29 5.49
C SER A 382 -39.30 26.29 4.95
N PRO A 383 -39.36 26.67 3.66
CA PRO A 383 -38.49 27.70 3.09
C PRO A 383 -38.50 29.02 3.91
N SER A 384 -39.65 29.38 4.49
CA SER A 384 -39.80 30.56 5.33
C SER A 384 -38.98 30.49 6.62
N LEU A 385 -38.85 29.30 7.23
CA LEU A 385 -38.00 29.10 8.41
C LEU A 385 -36.53 29.33 8.05
N LEU A 386 -36.08 28.73 6.95
CA LEU A 386 -34.69 28.84 6.46
C LEU A 386 -34.35 30.28 6.05
N ALA A 387 -35.32 30.97 5.45
CA ALA A 387 -35.19 32.37 5.06
C ALA A 387 -34.95 33.28 6.29
N HIS A 388 -35.71 33.09 7.37
CA HIS A 388 -35.64 33.96 8.54
C HIS A 388 -34.62 33.53 9.60
N TYR A 389 -33.95 32.38 9.41
CA TYR A 389 -32.89 31.93 10.31
C TYR A 389 -31.72 32.92 10.36
N GLN A 390 -31.39 33.38 11.57
CA GLN A 390 -30.39 34.41 11.85
C GLN A 390 -28.98 33.86 12.11
N GLY A 391 -28.84 32.54 12.30
CA GLY A 391 -27.53 31.89 12.47
C GLY A 391 -26.89 31.49 11.14
N THR A 392 -25.84 30.67 11.22
CA THR A 392 -25.19 30.11 10.03
C THR A 392 -26.03 28.96 9.47
N LEU A 393 -26.50 29.06 8.24
CA LEU A 393 -27.19 27.97 7.55
C LEU A 393 -26.21 27.21 6.65
N ILE A 394 -26.02 25.92 6.91
CA ILE A 394 -25.20 25.00 6.13
C ILE A 394 -26.13 24.06 5.35
N ILE A 395 -25.99 24.04 4.02
CA ILE A 395 -26.79 23.18 3.14
C ILE A 395 -25.85 22.17 2.48
N LEU A 396 -25.91 20.91 2.93
CA LEU A 396 -25.18 19.81 2.33
C LEU A 396 -25.87 19.33 1.05
N MET A 397 -25.09 18.77 0.12
CA MET A 397 -25.58 18.25 -1.17
C MET A 397 -26.34 19.30 -2.01
N GLY A 398 -26.16 20.59 -1.72
CA GLY A 398 -26.90 21.69 -2.35
C GLY A 398 -26.35 22.15 -3.69
N LEU A 399 -25.10 21.80 -4.03
CA LEU A 399 -24.43 22.38 -5.19
C LEU A 399 -25.13 22.05 -6.53
N THR A 400 -25.70 20.84 -6.67
CA THR A 400 -26.45 20.46 -7.87
C THR A 400 -27.81 21.16 -8.00
N LYS A 401 -28.41 21.56 -6.87
CA LYS A 401 -29.72 22.24 -6.81
C LYS A 401 -29.60 23.73 -6.44
N ILE A 402 -28.42 24.33 -6.61
CA ILE A 402 -28.12 25.67 -6.09
C ILE A 402 -29.07 26.75 -6.60
N LYS A 403 -29.51 26.66 -7.87
CA LYS A 403 -30.46 27.60 -8.47
C LYS A 403 -31.85 27.50 -7.84
N GLU A 404 -32.31 26.29 -7.58
CA GLU A 404 -33.60 26.05 -6.92
C GLU A 404 -33.56 26.56 -5.48
N ILE A 405 -32.47 26.25 -4.75
CA ILE A 405 -32.26 26.64 -3.34
C ILE A 405 -32.26 28.15 -3.18
N THR A 406 -31.45 28.85 -3.98
CA THR A 406 -31.33 30.32 -3.91
C THR A 406 -32.65 31.01 -4.23
N ASN A 407 -33.36 30.57 -5.27
CA ASN A 407 -34.67 31.10 -5.63
C ASN A 407 -35.71 30.87 -4.53
N ALA A 408 -35.79 29.67 -3.96
CA ALA A 408 -36.76 29.33 -2.93
C ALA A 408 -36.54 30.17 -1.65
N LEU A 409 -35.29 30.37 -1.24
CA LEU A 409 -34.97 31.21 -0.07
C LEU A 409 -35.31 32.68 -0.30
N ILE A 410 -35.03 33.22 -1.50
CA ILE A 410 -35.39 34.60 -1.86
C ILE A 410 -36.90 34.79 -1.88
N GLN A 411 -37.65 33.89 -2.51
CA GLN A 411 -39.11 33.93 -2.54
C GLN A 411 -39.73 33.85 -1.14
N ALA A 412 -39.08 33.10 -0.24
CA ALA A 412 -39.51 32.97 1.15
C ALA A 412 -39.06 34.15 2.06
N GLY A 413 -38.42 35.18 1.50
CA GLY A 413 -38.08 36.42 2.20
C GLY A 413 -36.63 36.58 2.64
N LYS A 414 -35.69 35.70 2.24
CA LYS A 414 -34.26 35.90 2.50
C LYS A 414 -33.77 37.11 1.72
N ASN A 415 -32.98 37.98 2.35
CA ASN A 415 -32.37 39.12 1.67
C ASN A 415 -31.51 38.63 0.47
N PRO A 416 -31.83 39.01 -0.78
CA PRO A 416 -31.09 38.59 -1.98
C PRO A 416 -29.60 38.98 -1.97
N ASP A 417 -29.26 40.05 -1.23
CA ASP A 417 -27.91 40.58 -1.11
C ASP A 417 -27.13 39.99 0.07
N CYS A 418 -27.73 39.06 0.85
CA CYS A 418 -27.00 38.45 1.95
C CYS A 418 -25.79 37.65 1.44
N ILE A 419 -24.67 37.78 2.14
CA ILE A 419 -23.44 37.09 1.78
C ILE A 419 -23.54 35.59 2.07
N CYS A 420 -23.08 34.80 1.12
CA CYS A 420 -23.08 33.35 1.17
C CYS A 420 -21.88 32.79 0.42
N ALA A 421 -21.54 31.54 0.69
CA ALA A 421 -20.47 30.83 0.00
C ALA A 421 -20.94 29.46 -0.49
N ALA A 422 -20.42 29.03 -1.63
CA ALA A 422 -20.48 27.66 -2.08
C ALA A 422 -19.06 27.10 -2.06
N ILE A 423 -18.88 25.92 -1.45
CA ILE A 423 -17.57 25.31 -1.28
C ILE A 423 -17.61 23.88 -1.81
N SER A 424 -16.83 23.61 -2.84
CA SER A 424 -16.60 22.30 -3.44
C SER A 424 -15.31 21.70 -2.88
N SER A 425 -15.34 20.42 -2.53
CA SER A 425 -14.14 19.69 -2.07
C SER A 425 -14.09 18.31 -2.71
N PRO A 426 -13.83 18.21 -4.02
CA PRO A 426 -13.85 16.95 -4.75
C PRO A 426 -12.61 16.08 -4.51
N GLY A 427 -11.58 16.63 -3.84
CA GLY A 427 -10.35 15.93 -3.49
C GLY A 427 -9.84 16.27 -2.08
N ILE A 428 -8.78 15.55 -1.70
CA ILE A 428 -8.18 15.45 -0.35
C ILE A 428 -7.52 16.75 0.14
N SER A 429 -7.05 17.58 -0.80
CA SER A 429 -6.19 18.74 -0.55
C SER A 429 -6.63 20.00 -1.30
N SER A 430 -7.77 19.97 -1.99
CA SER A 430 -8.32 21.12 -2.71
C SER A 430 -9.78 21.34 -2.32
N SER A 431 -10.00 22.41 -1.56
CA SER A 431 -11.32 23.02 -1.44
C SER A 431 -11.32 24.27 -2.33
N LEU A 432 -12.34 24.40 -3.17
CA LEU A 432 -12.60 25.57 -4.00
C LEU A 432 -13.88 26.21 -3.51
N GLY A 433 -13.91 27.52 -3.41
CA GLY A 433 -15.04 28.22 -2.85
C GLY A 433 -15.26 29.55 -3.53
N VAL A 434 -16.54 29.92 -3.64
CA VAL A 434 -16.99 31.19 -4.16
C VAL A 434 -17.83 31.84 -3.09
N SER A 435 -17.49 33.06 -2.70
CA SER A 435 -18.34 33.94 -1.90
C SER A 435 -19.08 34.92 -2.82
N SER A 436 -20.38 35.04 -2.65
CA SER A 436 -21.20 36.00 -3.41
C SER A 436 -22.47 36.38 -2.63
N SER A 437 -23.26 37.28 -3.19
CA SER A 437 -24.65 37.50 -2.76
C SER A 437 -25.52 36.30 -3.14
N LEU A 438 -26.58 36.05 -2.35
CA LEU A 438 -27.50 34.92 -2.58
C LEU A 438 -28.09 34.89 -3.99
N LYS A 439 -28.44 36.06 -4.55
CA LYS A 439 -29.01 36.18 -5.91
C LYS A 439 -28.02 35.81 -7.03
N ASN A 440 -26.72 36.02 -6.81
CA ASN A 440 -25.69 35.79 -7.84
C ASN A 440 -24.96 34.45 -7.65
N LEU A 441 -25.09 33.81 -6.48
CA LEU A 441 -24.30 32.63 -6.09
C LEU A 441 -24.35 31.51 -7.13
N ALA A 442 -25.53 31.20 -7.69
CA ALA A 442 -25.68 30.13 -8.68
C ALA A 442 -24.88 30.39 -9.96
N GLU A 443 -24.83 31.64 -10.42
CA GLU A 443 -24.06 32.03 -11.61
C GLU A 443 -22.57 32.04 -11.32
N ASP A 444 -22.15 32.55 -10.17
CA ASP A 444 -20.73 32.63 -9.81
C ASP A 444 -20.13 31.25 -9.54
N VAL A 445 -20.91 30.32 -8.97
CA VAL A 445 -20.55 28.90 -8.87
C VAL A 445 -20.32 28.27 -10.24
N LYS A 446 -21.18 28.60 -11.21
CA LYS A 446 -21.05 28.10 -12.59
C LYS A 446 -19.81 28.69 -13.27
N LYS A 447 -19.55 29.99 -13.11
CA LYS A 447 -18.35 30.67 -13.64
C LYS A 447 -17.06 30.09 -13.06
N ALA A 448 -17.04 29.82 -11.76
CA ALA A 448 -15.88 29.24 -11.08
C ALA A 448 -15.74 27.71 -11.27
N GLY A 449 -16.66 27.06 -11.99
CA GLY A 449 -16.54 25.64 -12.33
C GLY A 449 -16.61 24.69 -11.14
N LEU A 450 -17.26 25.06 -10.03
CA LEU A 450 -17.38 24.22 -8.84
C LEU A 450 -18.20 22.94 -9.15
N LYS A 451 -17.67 21.78 -8.77
CA LYS A 451 -18.30 20.46 -9.00
C LYS A 451 -18.66 19.77 -7.68
N PRO A 452 -19.67 18.90 -7.63
CA PRO A 452 -19.93 18.09 -6.44
C PRO A 452 -18.77 17.12 -6.14
N PRO A 453 -18.55 16.71 -4.88
CA PRO A 453 -19.28 17.09 -3.67
C PRO A 453 -19.00 18.52 -3.19
N GLY A 454 -20.02 19.21 -2.70
CA GLY A 454 -19.92 20.58 -2.17
C GLY A 454 -21.08 20.98 -1.27
N ILE A 455 -20.88 22.05 -0.50
CA ILE A 455 -21.80 22.60 0.49
C ILE A 455 -22.10 24.07 0.20
N LEU A 456 -23.24 24.57 0.68
CA LEU A 456 -23.56 26.00 0.71
C LEU A 456 -23.53 26.50 2.14
N VAL A 457 -23.03 27.71 2.35
CA VAL A 457 -22.92 28.39 3.65
C VAL A 457 -23.58 29.75 3.52
N ILE A 458 -24.66 30.00 4.24
CA ILE A 458 -25.35 31.30 4.28
C ILE A 458 -25.15 31.86 5.67
N SER A 459 -24.25 32.85 5.80
CA SER A 459 -23.86 33.44 7.08
C SER A 459 -23.09 34.73 6.87
N PRO A 460 -23.26 35.75 7.73
CA PRO A 460 -22.36 36.91 7.75
C PRO A 460 -20.89 36.52 7.99
N ALA A 461 -20.63 35.36 8.62
CA ALA A 461 -19.28 34.82 8.81
C ALA A 461 -18.52 34.58 7.50
N VAL A 462 -19.22 34.48 6.37
CA VAL A 462 -18.60 34.35 5.04
C VAL A 462 -17.72 35.55 4.73
N THR A 463 -17.93 36.71 5.36
CA THR A 463 -17.03 37.88 5.22
C THR A 463 -15.59 37.59 5.70
N TYR A 464 -15.38 36.60 6.57
CA TYR A 464 -14.04 36.17 7.00
C TYR A 464 -13.30 35.35 5.95
N MET A 465 -13.99 34.95 4.88
CA MET A 465 -13.38 34.45 3.66
C MET A 465 -12.66 35.63 3.00
N LYS A 466 -11.36 35.80 3.28
CA LYS A 466 -10.52 36.86 2.68
C LYS A 466 -10.62 36.79 1.17
N ASP A 467 -10.61 37.95 0.47
CA ASP A 467 -10.70 38.12 -0.99
C ASP A 467 -10.04 36.96 -1.75
N SER A 468 -10.84 35.91 -1.96
CA SER A 468 -10.42 34.64 -2.54
C SER A 468 -10.55 34.69 -4.05
N ILE A 469 -10.80 35.89 -4.61
CA ILE A 469 -10.98 36.10 -6.04
C ILE A 469 -9.74 35.63 -6.81
N ASN A 470 -8.55 35.56 -6.19
CA ASN A 470 -7.34 35.00 -6.84
C ASN A 470 -6.43 34.12 -5.94
N SER A 471 -6.94 33.44 -4.91
CA SER A 471 -6.10 32.47 -4.17
C SER A 471 -6.81 31.19 -3.80
N LYS A 472 -6.46 30.09 -4.50
CA LYS A 472 -6.77 28.72 -4.06
C LYS A 472 -6.03 28.46 -2.73
N ILE A 473 -6.74 28.55 -1.61
CA ILE A 473 -6.15 28.25 -0.30
C ILE A 473 -6.05 26.71 -0.13
N VAL A 474 -4.87 26.17 -0.43
CA VAL A 474 -4.49 24.78 -0.11
C VAL A 474 -4.01 24.72 1.33
N TYR A 475 -4.86 24.28 2.25
CA TYR A 475 -4.47 23.97 3.63
C TYR A 475 -3.59 22.72 3.66
N SER A 476 -2.29 22.89 3.92
CA SER A 476 -1.40 21.85 4.44
C SER A 476 -1.30 22.02 5.96
N SER A 477 -1.50 20.95 6.71
CA SER A 477 -1.56 20.95 8.18
C SER A 477 -0.23 21.30 8.87
N LEU A 478 -0.37 22.03 9.99
CA LEU A 478 0.51 22.26 11.16
C LEU A 478 1.35 23.57 11.20
N ASP A 479 0.91 24.43 12.13
CA ASP A 479 1.57 25.51 12.92
C ASP A 479 3.10 25.74 12.77
N SER A 480 3.67 26.94 12.85
CA SER A 480 3.23 28.23 13.39
C SER A 480 4.20 29.36 12.96
N LYS A 481 3.69 30.59 12.85
CA LYS A 481 4.43 31.88 12.88
C LYS A 481 5.68 32.03 11.96
N LYS A 482 5.47 32.58 10.76
CA LYS A 482 6.11 33.81 10.20
C LYS A 482 5.95 33.86 8.67
N THR A 483 5.50 35.03 8.19
CA THR A 483 5.52 35.56 6.81
C THR A 483 4.81 34.79 5.67
N PRO A 484 4.05 35.49 4.79
CA PRO A 484 3.38 34.88 3.66
C PRO A 484 4.43 34.56 2.59
N VAL A 485 4.78 33.29 2.42
CA VAL A 485 5.48 32.85 1.22
C VAL A 485 4.41 32.31 0.28
N SER A 486 4.15 33.03 -0.81
CA SER A 486 3.35 32.53 -1.93
C SER A 486 3.89 31.17 -2.34
N LYS A 487 3.12 30.09 -2.14
CA LYS A 487 3.53 28.74 -2.55
C LYS A 487 3.70 28.71 -4.06
N ILE A 488 4.89 28.32 -4.50
CA ILE A 488 5.28 28.23 -5.90
C ILE A 488 4.80 26.88 -6.42
N CYS A 489 3.83 26.89 -7.33
CA CYS A 489 3.24 25.70 -7.91
C CYS A 489 3.94 25.33 -9.22
N ILE A 490 4.36 24.09 -9.35
CA ILE A 490 5.09 23.60 -10.53
C ILE A 490 4.31 22.47 -11.16
N GLY A 491 3.89 22.67 -12.41
CA GLY A 491 3.12 21.69 -13.14
C GLY A 491 4.02 20.62 -13.77
N VAL A 492 3.82 19.35 -13.41
CA VAL A 492 4.68 18.25 -13.85
C VAL A 492 3.93 17.39 -14.88
N ILE A 493 4.51 17.27 -16.09
CA ILE A 493 4.05 16.42 -17.18
C ILE A 493 5.07 15.29 -17.33
N SER A 494 4.78 14.10 -16.78
CA SER A 494 5.76 13.01 -16.72
C SER A 494 5.13 11.65 -16.46
N THR A 495 5.95 10.62 -16.26
CA THR A 495 5.46 9.32 -15.77
C THR A 495 5.33 9.33 -14.23
N PRO A 496 4.47 8.50 -13.62
CA PRO A 496 4.29 8.47 -12.17
C PRO A 496 5.61 8.30 -11.39
N GLY A 497 6.51 7.44 -11.88
CA GLY A 497 7.80 7.21 -11.24
C GLY A 497 8.71 8.44 -11.24
N PHE A 498 8.68 9.22 -12.34
CA PHE A 498 9.42 10.48 -12.42
C PHE A 498 8.84 11.53 -11.48
N TYR A 499 7.52 11.70 -11.47
CA TYR A 499 6.83 12.64 -10.60
C TYR A 499 7.13 12.37 -9.12
N GLN A 500 7.06 11.11 -8.68
CA GLN A 500 7.34 10.76 -7.28
C GLN A 500 8.79 11.05 -6.89
N LYS A 501 9.77 10.77 -7.76
CA LYS A 501 11.18 11.10 -7.51
C LYS A 501 11.41 12.60 -7.41
N LEU A 502 10.91 13.35 -8.40
CA LEU A 502 11.02 14.81 -8.40
C LEU A 502 10.37 15.42 -7.14
N LYS A 503 9.20 14.91 -6.74
CA LYS A 503 8.51 15.34 -5.51
C LYS A 503 9.32 15.02 -4.24
N ALA A 504 10.02 13.89 -4.21
CA ALA A 504 10.87 13.54 -3.07
C ALA A 504 12.16 14.38 -3.00
N ASP A 505 12.72 14.72 -4.16
CA ASP A 505 13.98 15.49 -4.27
C ASP A 505 13.77 17.01 -4.07
N ILE A 506 12.54 17.52 -4.26
CA ILE A 506 12.20 18.91 -3.90
C ILE A 506 12.04 19.01 -2.39
N HIS A 507 13.07 19.53 -1.72
CA HIS A 507 13.08 19.70 -0.26
C HIS A 507 12.50 21.04 0.22
N SER A 508 12.22 21.99 -0.69
CA SER A 508 11.69 23.30 -0.32
C SER A 508 10.19 23.23 0.05
N PRO A 509 9.78 23.65 1.26
CA PRO A 509 8.38 23.67 1.66
C PRO A 509 7.55 24.74 0.91
N HIS A 510 8.21 25.62 0.17
CA HIS A 510 7.59 26.68 -0.62
C HIS A 510 7.25 26.24 -2.04
N ILE A 511 7.82 25.12 -2.52
CA ILE A 511 7.61 24.61 -3.88
C ILE A 511 6.69 23.40 -3.82
N THR A 512 5.58 23.46 -4.55
CA THR A 512 4.59 22.37 -4.63
C THR A 512 4.54 21.83 -6.06
N PRO A 513 5.13 20.64 -6.32
CA PRO A 513 4.92 19.95 -7.59
C PRO A 513 3.49 19.40 -7.67
N VAL A 514 2.81 19.68 -8.78
CA VAL A 514 1.44 19.25 -9.10
C VAL A 514 1.49 18.42 -10.38
N GLU A 515 0.96 17.21 -10.34
CA GLU A 515 0.87 16.35 -11.53
C GLU A 515 -0.19 16.91 -12.48
N LEU A 516 0.24 17.44 -13.64
CA LEU A 516 -0.67 17.97 -14.67
C LEU A 516 -1.14 16.89 -15.62
N LEU A 517 -0.21 16.06 -16.06
CA LEU A 517 -0.47 14.98 -17.00
C LEU A 517 0.46 13.82 -16.68
N SER A 518 -0.13 12.66 -16.39
CA SER A 518 0.59 11.46 -16.00
C SER A 518 0.57 10.45 -17.15
N GLY A 519 1.75 10.13 -17.68
CA GLY A 519 1.93 9.13 -18.72
C GLY A 519 1.92 7.75 -18.10
N LYS A 520 0.78 7.05 -18.20
CA LYS A 520 0.62 5.71 -17.64
C LYS A 520 1.51 4.74 -18.40
N VAL A 521 2.36 4.03 -17.66
CA VAL A 521 3.24 3.01 -18.21
C VAL A 521 2.43 1.72 -18.36
N ASN A 522 2.10 1.35 -19.59
CA ASN A 522 1.39 0.12 -19.90
C ASN A 522 2.39 -0.90 -20.47
N PRO A 523 2.75 -1.96 -19.72
CA PRO A 523 3.59 -3.03 -20.24
C PRO A 523 2.92 -3.70 -21.44
N LEU A 524 3.68 -3.91 -22.51
CA LEU A 524 3.18 -4.63 -23.68
C LEU A 524 3.13 -6.14 -23.38
N ASN A 525 2.29 -6.87 -24.12
CA ASN A 525 2.26 -8.32 -23.99
C ASN A 525 3.54 -8.92 -24.59
N LEU A 526 4.41 -9.40 -23.72
CA LEU A 526 5.72 -9.94 -24.07
C LEU A 526 5.76 -11.47 -24.06
N SER A 527 4.62 -12.16 -24.23
CA SER A 527 4.50 -13.64 -24.15
C SER A 527 5.43 -14.48 -25.03
N SER A 528 6.13 -13.86 -25.98
CA SER A 528 7.13 -14.49 -26.85
C SER A 528 8.57 -14.06 -26.56
N LEU A 529 8.81 -13.27 -25.51
CA LEU A 529 10.13 -12.70 -25.20
C LEU A 529 11.14 -13.81 -24.91
N LYS A 530 10.78 -14.79 -24.09
CA LYS A 530 11.63 -15.98 -23.87
C LYS A 530 12.00 -16.68 -25.16
N GLN A 531 11.03 -16.99 -26.02
CA GLN A 531 11.28 -17.69 -27.27
C GLN A 531 12.20 -16.89 -28.20
N LYS A 532 11.98 -15.56 -28.30
CA LYS A 532 12.83 -14.66 -29.08
C LYS A 532 14.25 -14.63 -28.55
N LEU A 533 14.44 -14.41 -27.24
CA LEU A 533 15.76 -14.34 -26.63
C LEU A 533 16.51 -15.67 -26.73
N THR A 534 15.84 -16.80 -26.50
CA THR A 534 16.44 -18.13 -26.65
C THR A 534 16.85 -18.40 -28.09
N LYS A 535 16.02 -18.04 -29.07
CA LYS A 535 16.34 -18.17 -30.50
C LYS A 535 17.57 -17.34 -30.88
N ILE A 536 17.58 -16.05 -30.55
CA ILE A 536 18.70 -15.15 -30.88
C ILE A 536 19.98 -15.62 -30.18
N SER A 537 19.89 -16.02 -28.91
CA SER A 537 21.03 -16.58 -28.18
C SER A 537 21.56 -17.88 -28.78
N SER A 538 20.71 -18.73 -29.37
CA SER A 538 21.16 -19.96 -30.04
C SER A 538 21.82 -19.71 -31.41
N GLU A 539 21.45 -18.62 -32.07
CA GLU A 539 21.98 -18.21 -33.38
C GLU A 539 23.26 -17.34 -33.24
N SER A 540 23.63 -16.96 -32.01
CA SER A 540 24.73 -16.03 -31.71
C SER A 540 25.73 -16.68 -30.75
N PRO A 541 26.71 -17.47 -31.24
CA PRO A 541 27.65 -18.22 -30.40
C PRO A 541 28.56 -17.33 -29.54
N ASP A 542 28.79 -16.08 -29.95
CA ASP A 542 29.60 -15.09 -29.22
C ASP A 542 28.82 -14.30 -28.15
N GLY A 543 27.55 -14.63 -27.93
CA GLY A 543 26.66 -13.98 -26.96
C GLY A 543 25.82 -12.85 -27.54
N ILE A 544 25.00 -12.21 -26.70
CA ILE A 544 24.10 -11.10 -27.07
C ILE A 544 24.19 -9.95 -26.06
N CYS A 545 24.02 -8.70 -26.51
CA CYS A 545 23.91 -7.53 -25.65
C CYS A 545 22.44 -7.17 -25.44
N LEU A 546 22.02 -7.02 -24.18
CA LEU A 546 20.72 -6.52 -23.79
C LEU A 546 20.88 -5.05 -23.39
N ALA A 547 20.48 -4.13 -24.27
CA ALA A 547 20.62 -2.70 -24.07
C ALA A 547 19.33 -2.07 -23.49
N PHE A 548 19.42 -1.47 -22.31
CA PHE A 548 18.31 -0.83 -21.59
C PHE A 548 18.48 0.68 -21.54
N LEU A 549 17.52 1.38 -22.16
CA LEU A 549 17.58 2.83 -22.33
C LEU A 549 16.59 3.59 -21.43
N SER A 550 15.98 2.90 -20.46
CA SER A 550 15.14 3.52 -19.42
C SER A 550 15.01 2.61 -18.20
N GLU A 551 14.83 3.22 -17.02
CA GLU A 551 14.52 2.50 -15.77
C GLU A 551 13.23 1.68 -15.87
N ASN A 552 12.17 2.26 -16.45
CA ASN A 552 10.90 1.56 -16.67
C ASN A 552 11.10 0.29 -17.51
N GLY A 553 11.91 0.37 -18.58
CA GLY A 553 12.25 -0.80 -19.38
C GLY A 553 12.96 -1.87 -18.57
N SER A 554 13.92 -1.47 -17.74
CA SER A 554 14.68 -2.38 -16.88
C SER A 554 13.79 -3.11 -15.86
N ARG A 555 12.89 -2.38 -15.18
CA ARG A 555 11.90 -2.95 -14.24
C ARG A 555 10.94 -3.92 -14.93
N ILE A 556 10.34 -3.50 -16.05
CA ILE A 556 9.35 -4.31 -16.78
C ILE A 556 10.00 -5.59 -17.35
N PHE A 557 11.24 -5.51 -17.81
CA PHE A 557 11.98 -6.68 -18.26
C PHE A 557 12.17 -7.69 -17.12
N LEU A 558 12.64 -7.25 -15.95
CA LEU A 558 12.82 -8.12 -14.78
C LEU A 558 11.51 -8.73 -14.29
N GLU A 559 10.42 -7.95 -14.29
CA GLU A 559 9.07 -8.45 -14.00
C GLU A 559 8.61 -9.49 -15.01
N GLN A 560 8.90 -9.30 -16.29
CA GLN A 560 8.55 -10.26 -17.33
C GLN A 560 9.36 -11.56 -17.19
N LEU A 561 10.65 -11.50 -16.87
CA LEU A 561 11.45 -12.70 -16.57
C LEU A 561 10.84 -13.51 -15.42
N LYS A 562 10.43 -12.82 -14.34
CA LYS A 562 9.73 -13.44 -13.20
C LYS A 562 8.41 -14.09 -13.64
N LYS A 563 7.61 -13.38 -14.43
CA LYS A 563 6.30 -13.85 -14.93
C LYS A 563 6.42 -15.10 -15.81
N GLU A 564 7.41 -15.13 -16.70
CA GLU A 564 7.68 -16.27 -17.59
C GLU A 564 8.50 -17.39 -16.93
N LYS A 565 8.83 -17.24 -15.64
CA LYS A 565 9.68 -18.17 -14.88
C LYS A 565 10.98 -18.46 -15.63
N MET A 566 11.59 -17.42 -16.19
CA MET A 566 12.92 -17.51 -16.77
C MET A 566 13.96 -17.47 -15.66
N ASP A 567 14.84 -18.47 -15.66
CA ASP A 567 15.94 -18.53 -14.72
C ASP A 567 16.99 -17.47 -15.07
N PHE A 568 17.47 -16.71 -14.09
CA PHE A 568 18.48 -15.67 -14.32
C PHE A 568 19.80 -16.21 -14.87
N ARG A 569 20.09 -17.52 -14.72
CA ARG A 569 21.23 -18.18 -15.40
C ARG A 569 21.17 -18.03 -16.92
N PHE A 570 19.99 -17.82 -17.52
CA PHE A 570 19.87 -17.49 -18.94
C PHE A 570 20.62 -16.19 -19.30
N LEU A 571 20.70 -15.25 -18.36
CA LEU A 571 21.42 -13.98 -18.56
C LEU A 571 22.94 -14.14 -18.44
N SER A 572 23.46 -15.28 -17.98
CA SER A 572 24.91 -15.50 -17.82
C SER A 572 25.69 -15.47 -19.14
N SER A 573 25.01 -15.78 -20.25
CA SER A 573 25.56 -15.69 -21.62
C SER A 573 25.23 -14.35 -22.31
N CYS A 574 24.58 -13.43 -21.60
CA CYS A 574 24.18 -12.12 -22.11
C CYS A 574 25.05 -11.03 -21.47
N ARG A 575 25.41 -10.01 -22.24
CA ARG A 575 25.92 -8.75 -21.69
C ARG A 575 24.77 -7.79 -21.43
N ILE A 576 24.74 -7.15 -20.27
CA ILE A 576 23.71 -6.18 -19.92
C ILE A 576 24.31 -4.78 -19.99
N ALA A 577 23.75 -3.94 -20.85
CA ALA A 577 24.17 -2.56 -21.02
C ALA A 577 23.03 -1.61 -20.63
N CYS A 578 23.32 -0.66 -19.75
CA CYS A 578 22.38 0.35 -19.28
C CYS A 578 22.87 1.75 -19.67
N ILE A 579 21.97 2.58 -20.19
CA ILE A 579 22.27 3.98 -20.58
C ILE A 579 22.71 4.87 -19.40
N GLY A 580 22.58 4.40 -18.16
CA GLY A 580 23.04 5.13 -16.98
C GLY A 580 22.56 4.50 -15.68
N PRO A 581 22.95 5.10 -14.53
CA PRO A 581 22.71 4.53 -13.20
C PRO A 581 21.23 4.27 -12.89
N ALA A 582 20.33 5.14 -13.33
CA ALA A 582 18.89 4.95 -13.12
C ALA A 582 18.34 3.69 -13.82
N SER A 583 18.87 3.34 -15.00
CA SER A 583 18.51 2.11 -15.72
C SER A 583 19.19 0.87 -15.13
N ALA A 584 20.36 1.03 -14.51
CA ALA A 584 21.10 -0.05 -13.84
C ALA A 584 20.47 -0.44 -12.50
N LYS A 585 19.95 0.54 -11.74
CA LYS A 585 19.42 0.35 -10.38
C LYS A 585 18.43 -0.83 -10.23
N PRO A 586 17.44 -1.05 -11.11
CA PRO A 586 16.57 -2.22 -11.03
C PRO A 586 17.29 -3.57 -11.11
N PHE A 587 18.37 -3.66 -11.90
CA PHE A 587 19.18 -4.86 -11.98
C PHE A 587 19.99 -5.06 -10.70
N GLU A 588 20.60 -4.00 -10.18
CA GLU A 588 21.37 -4.05 -8.91
C GLU A 588 20.47 -4.47 -7.74
N GLU A 589 19.25 -3.92 -7.65
CA GLU A 589 18.22 -4.33 -6.68
C GLU A 589 17.84 -5.82 -6.81
N ALA A 590 18.00 -6.40 -8.01
CA ALA A 590 17.78 -7.82 -8.29
C ALA A 590 19.06 -8.68 -8.14
N GLY A 591 20.18 -8.10 -7.71
CA GLY A 591 21.48 -8.77 -7.59
C GLY A 591 22.19 -9.03 -8.92
N ILE A 592 21.80 -8.33 -9.99
CA ILE A 592 22.41 -8.41 -11.32
C ILE A 592 23.16 -7.11 -11.58
N TYR A 593 24.46 -7.18 -11.80
CA TYR A 593 25.29 -5.99 -12.07
C TYR A 593 25.50 -5.86 -13.58
N PRO A 594 25.03 -4.77 -14.22
CA PRO A 594 25.25 -4.57 -15.65
C PRO A 594 26.73 -4.52 -16.04
N ASP A 595 27.10 -5.16 -17.15
CA ASP A 595 28.46 -5.14 -17.71
C ASP A 595 28.88 -3.75 -18.18
N LEU A 596 27.91 -2.96 -18.62
CA LEU A 596 28.11 -1.59 -19.07
C LEU A 596 27.06 -0.68 -18.45
N ILE A 597 27.51 0.34 -17.73
CA ILE A 597 26.70 1.48 -17.31
C ILE A 597 27.36 2.71 -17.94
N ALA A 598 26.66 3.36 -18.87
CA ALA A 598 27.23 4.51 -19.57
C ALA A 598 27.56 5.63 -18.57
N ALA A 599 28.75 6.22 -18.71
CA ALA A 599 29.19 7.30 -17.83
C ALA A 599 28.37 8.58 -18.07
N ARG A 600 27.87 8.75 -19.30
CA ARG A 600 26.99 9.84 -19.70
C ARG A 600 25.65 9.28 -20.16
N SER A 601 24.57 9.78 -19.59
CA SER A 601 23.21 9.29 -19.88
C SER A 601 22.60 9.87 -21.18
N THR A 602 23.40 10.02 -22.23
CA THR A 602 22.92 10.41 -23.56
C THR A 602 22.85 9.18 -24.47
N THR A 603 21.91 9.20 -25.41
CA THR A 603 21.75 8.11 -26.38
C THR A 603 22.99 7.93 -27.27
N ILE A 604 23.66 9.03 -27.62
CA ILE A 604 24.84 9.04 -28.49
C ILE A 604 26.06 8.48 -27.75
N ASP A 605 26.31 8.95 -26.53
CA ASP A 605 27.43 8.45 -25.72
C ASP A 605 27.24 6.96 -25.44
N PHE A 606 26.02 6.53 -25.15
CA PHE A 606 25.73 5.11 -24.94
C PHE A 606 25.93 4.25 -26.19
N ALA A 607 25.57 4.75 -27.38
CA ALA A 607 25.86 4.08 -28.64
C ALA A 607 27.37 3.95 -28.88
N ASN A 608 28.13 5.02 -28.64
CA ASN A 608 29.59 5.01 -28.76
C ASN A 608 30.23 4.02 -27.76
N GLU A 609 29.83 4.05 -26.49
CA GLU A 609 30.34 3.13 -25.47
C GLU A 609 30.00 1.67 -25.79
N ILE A 610 28.83 1.40 -26.40
CA ILE A 610 28.52 0.06 -26.91
C ILE A 610 29.50 -0.32 -28.03
N ASN A 611 29.68 0.52 -29.05
CA ASN A 611 30.58 0.23 -30.16
C ASN A 611 32.04 0.03 -29.70
N GLU A 612 32.46 0.66 -28.61
CA GLU A 612 33.81 0.54 -28.03
C GLU A 612 33.97 -0.69 -27.12
N LYS A 613 33.00 -0.97 -26.25
CA LYS A 613 33.14 -1.96 -25.16
C LYS A 613 32.45 -3.29 -25.43
N ILE A 614 31.59 -3.34 -26.44
CA ILE A 614 30.91 -4.56 -26.88
C ILE A 614 31.63 -5.12 -28.12
N SER A 615 31.85 -6.42 -28.14
CA SER A 615 32.49 -7.11 -29.27
C SER A 615 31.79 -6.80 -30.59
N LYS A 616 32.56 -6.43 -31.62
CA LYS A 616 32.03 -6.15 -32.97
C LYS A 616 31.17 -7.32 -33.46
N ASN A 617 30.11 -7.00 -34.19
CA ASN A 617 29.11 -7.95 -34.70
C ASN A 617 28.28 -8.71 -33.64
N MET A 618 28.51 -8.50 -32.34
CA MET A 618 27.65 -9.08 -31.30
C MET A 618 26.24 -8.47 -31.40
N PRO A 619 25.16 -9.28 -31.50
CA PRO A 619 23.81 -8.74 -31.64
C PRO A 619 23.38 -7.92 -30.43
N VAL A 620 22.80 -6.75 -30.68
CA VAL A 620 22.31 -5.82 -29.66
C VAL A 620 20.78 -5.79 -29.68
N ILE A 621 20.17 -6.19 -28.56
CA ILE A 621 18.74 -6.14 -28.34
C ILE A 621 18.41 -4.86 -27.58
N SER A 622 17.81 -3.91 -28.28
CA SER A 622 17.42 -2.60 -27.74
C SER A 622 16.04 -2.68 -27.10
N PHE A 623 15.97 -2.52 -25.78
CA PHE A 623 14.72 -2.53 -25.01
C PHE A 623 14.21 -1.13 -24.73
N ARG A 624 13.08 -0.77 -25.35
CA ARG A 624 12.58 0.62 -25.34
C ARG A 624 11.07 0.74 -25.10
N CYS A 625 10.65 1.99 -24.86
CA CYS A 625 9.26 2.40 -25.02
C CYS A 625 8.87 2.32 -26.52
N LYS A 626 7.64 1.90 -26.81
CA LYS A 626 7.09 1.82 -28.17
C LYS A 626 7.16 3.15 -28.91
N GLN A 627 6.92 4.26 -28.22
CA GLN A 627 6.92 5.61 -28.77
C GLN A 627 8.32 6.25 -28.90
N ALA A 628 9.38 5.61 -28.42
CA ALA A 628 10.74 6.15 -28.49
C ALA A 628 11.25 6.22 -29.94
N GLY A 629 12.10 7.20 -30.26
CA GLY A 629 12.81 7.29 -31.54
C GLY A 629 13.76 6.11 -31.79
N ASP A 630 14.29 6.01 -33.01
CA ASP A 630 15.14 4.92 -33.51
C ASP A 630 16.63 5.32 -33.67
N GLN A 631 17.02 6.48 -33.14
CA GLN A 631 18.37 7.03 -33.33
C GLN A 631 19.46 6.13 -32.76
N PHE A 632 19.24 5.56 -31.57
CA PHE A 632 20.19 4.62 -30.95
C PHE A 632 20.48 3.43 -31.87
N GLU A 633 19.42 2.82 -32.40
CA GLU A 633 19.52 1.69 -33.30
C GLU A 633 20.29 2.07 -34.57
N LYS A 634 20.02 3.26 -35.13
CA LYS A 634 20.76 3.80 -36.29
C LYS A 634 22.24 4.04 -36.02
N ASP A 635 22.60 4.45 -34.80
CA ASP A 635 23.98 4.79 -34.45
C ASP A 635 24.86 3.53 -34.26
N ILE A 636 24.26 2.38 -33.94
CA ILE A 636 25.00 1.12 -33.71
C ILE A 636 24.85 0.09 -34.83
N GLN A 637 23.85 0.22 -35.72
CA GLN A 637 23.55 -0.77 -36.77
C GLN A 637 24.72 -1.04 -37.74
N SER A 638 25.65 -0.09 -37.88
CA SER A 638 26.84 -0.25 -38.73
C SER A 638 27.91 -1.17 -38.10
N PHE A 639 27.84 -1.43 -36.79
CA PHE A 639 28.79 -2.24 -36.04
C PHE A 639 28.17 -3.51 -35.46
N HIS A 640 26.86 -3.53 -35.26
CA HIS A 640 26.12 -4.61 -34.61
C HIS A 640 24.79 -4.91 -35.31
N PRO A 641 24.38 -6.17 -35.44
CA PRO A 641 22.99 -6.51 -35.74
C PRO A 641 22.08 -6.02 -34.61
N VAL A 642 21.06 -5.21 -34.93
CA VAL A 642 20.18 -4.59 -33.92
C VAL A 642 18.78 -5.14 -33.96
N ILE A 643 18.24 -5.53 -32.80
CA ILE A 643 16.87 -6.00 -32.66
C ILE A 643 16.15 -5.10 -31.66
N ARG A 644 15.14 -4.36 -32.13
CA ARG A 644 14.33 -3.53 -31.25
C ARG A 644 13.19 -4.33 -30.61
N VAL A 645 13.09 -4.26 -29.29
CA VAL A 645 11.99 -4.83 -28.51
C VAL A 645 11.30 -3.73 -27.72
N ASN A 646 10.03 -3.52 -28.01
CA ASN A 646 9.20 -2.58 -27.27
C ASN A 646 8.65 -3.28 -26.02
N LEU A 647 9.01 -2.79 -24.83
CA LEU A 647 8.59 -3.39 -23.55
C LEU A 647 7.29 -2.82 -23.02
N TYR A 648 7.04 -1.55 -23.29
CA TYR A 648 5.89 -0.82 -22.79
C TYR A 648 5.50 0.29 -23.76
N GLU A 649 4.30 0.80 -23.58
CA GLU A 649 3.84 2.03 -24.21
C GLU A 649 3.39 3.02 -23.14
N LEU A 650 3.51 4.31 -23.45
CA LEU A 650 2.96 5.37 -22.63
C LEU A 650 1.56 5.72 -23.12
N ASP A 651 0.59 5.61 -22.22
CA ASP A 651 -0.78 6.03 -22.45
C ASP A 651 -1.04 7.35 -21.73
N TRP A 652 -1.37 8.36 -22.52
CA TRP A 652 -1.66 9.72 -22.07
C TRP A 652 -3.16 10.05 -22.15
N SER A 653 -4.02 9.06 -22.43
CA SER A 653 -5.48 9.24 -22.60
C SER A 653 -6.25 9.38 -21.28
N GLN A 654 -5.68 8.94 -20.16
CA GLN A 654 -6.27 9.15 -18.84
C GLN A 654 -5.84 10.51 -18.30
N THR A 655 -6.75 11.46 -18.36
CA THR A 655 -6.59 12.79 -17.79
C THR A 655 -7.40 12.93 -16.50
N ASP A 656 -7.00 12.23 -15.44
CA ASP A 656 -7.72 12.31 -14.16
C ASP A 656 -7.63 13.71 -13.51
N CYS A 657 -6.79 14.64 -14.03
CA CYS A 657 -6.60 15.99 -13.48
C CYS A 657 -6.69 17.18 -14.48
N THR A 658 -6.82 16.98 -15.80
CA THR A 658 -6.49 18.09 -16.73
C THR A 658 -7.57 19.13 -16.95
N ASP A 659 -8.86 18.78 -16.94
CA ASP A 659 -9.90 19.71 -17.41
C ASP A 659 -10.07 20.94 -16.51
N SER A 660 -9.65 20.85 -15.23
CA SER A 660 -9.78 21.96 -14.25
C SER A 660 -8.53 22.82 -14.07
N ILE A 661 -7.36 22.35 -14.52
CA ILE A 661 -6.09 23.09 -14.40
C ILE A 661 -5.67 23.67 -15.75
N LEU A 662 -5.97 23.00 -16.87
CA LEU A 662 -5.67 23.48 -18.22
C LEU A 662 -6.73 24.42 -18.80
N SER A 663 -7.78 24.73 -18.03
CA SER A 663 -8.82 25.70 -18.38
C SER A 663 -8.50 27.13 -17.94
N ASP A 664 -7.60 27.33 -16.96
CA ASP A 664 -6.99 28.65 -16.64
C ASP A 664 -5.61 28.51 -15.92
N PRO A 665 -4.56 28.05 -16.63
CA PRO A 665 -3.28 27.65 -16.03
C PRO A 665 -2.27 28.77 -15.72
N SER A 666 -2.37 29.96 -16.34
CA SER A 666 -1.39 31.05 -16.19
C SER A 666 -1.40 31.70 -14.80
N ASP A 667 -2.55 31.67 -14.11
CA ASP A 667 -2.71 32.21 -12.74
C ASP A 667 -2.38 31.20 -11.62
N LEU A 668 -2.11 29.93 -11.97
CA LEU A 668 -1.95 28.83 -11.01
C LEU A 668 -0.57 28.16 -11.02
N LEU A 669 0.18 28.30 -12.12
CA LEU A 669 1.45 27.63 -12.32
C LEU A 669 2.57 28.66 -12.48
N ASN A 670 3.62 28.51 -11.67
CA ASN A 670 4.81 29.35 -11.78
C ASN A 670 5.80 28.78 -12.79
N SER A 671 5.78 27.47 -13.04
CA SER A 671 6.57 26.81 -14.07
C SER A 671 5.98 25.47 -14.48
N LEU A 672 6.55 24.90 -15.55
CA LEU A 672 6.29 23.54 -15.99
C LEU A 672 7.54 22.67 -15.90
N VAL A 673 7.35 21.36 -15.71
CA VAL A 673 8.39 20.34 -15.80
C VAL A 673 7.97 19.27 -16.79
N PHE A 674 8.82 18.97 -17.76
CA PHE A 674 8.60 17.89 -18.72
C PHE A 674 9.61 16.76 -18.52
N GLY A 675 9.09 15.56 -18.28
CA GLY A 675 9.90 14.36 -18.03
C GLY A 675 10.54 13.78 -19.30
N SER A 676 9.95 13.97 -20.49
CA SER A 676 10.46 13.41 -21.74
C SER A 676 9.97 14.14 -23.01
N PRO A 677 10.58 13.92 -24.19
CA PRO A 677 10.05 14.44 -25.45
C PRO A 677 8.60 14.02 -25.74
N GLU A 678 8.20 12.81 -25.33
CA GLU A 678 6.83 12.31 -25.46
C GLU A 678 5.84 13.09 -24.60
N SER A 679 6.26 13.50 -23.39
CA SER A 679 5.44 14.34 -22.52
C SER A 679 5.14 15.70 -23.15
N VAL A 680 6.09 16.27 -23.92
CA VAL A 680 5.88 17.49 -24.69
C VAL A 680 4.83 17.28 -25.79
N LYS A 681 4.96 16.20 -26.57
CA LYS A 681 4.00 15.85 -27.63
C LYS A 681 2.60 15.64 -27.07
N ALA A 682 2.48 14.93 -25.95
CA ALA A 682 1.20 14.67 -25.28
C ALA A 682 0.56 15.96 -24.80
N PHE A 683 1.34 16.87 -24.21
CA PHE A 683 0.85 18.18 -23.78
C PHE A 683 0.35 19.03 -24.95
N MET A 684 1.07 19.04 -26.09
CA MET A 684 0.66 19.81 -27.28
C MET A 684 -0.59 19.24 -27.98
N GLN A 685 -0.96 17.99 -27.72
CA GLN A 685 -2.18 17.37 -28.27
C GLN A 685 -3.45 17.75 -27.51
N ILE A 686 -3.30 18.34 -26.32
CA ILE A 686 -4.43 18.83 -25.54
C ILE A 686 -5.03 20.03 -26.29
N LYS A 687 -6.28 19.93 -26.73
CA LYS A 687 -6.99 21.03 -27.41
C LYS A 687 -7.65 21.96 -26.39
N SER A 688 -6.96 23.02 -25.96
CA SER A 688 -7.59 24.16 -25.29
C SER A 688 -7.10 25.49 -25.90
N GLY A 689 -7.96 26.51 -25.95
CA GLY A 689 -7.71 27.79 -26.63
C GLY A 689 -6.65 28.69 -25.99
N GLU A 690 -6.08 28.30 -24.85
CA GLU A 690 -5.24 29.17 -24.00
C GLU A 690 -3.80 28.65 -23.79
N ILE A 691 -3.35 27.66 -24.58
CA ILE A 691 -1.96 27.12 -24.50
C ILE A 691 -0.90 28.22 -24.68
N SER A 692 -1.22 29.30 -25.38
CA SER A 692 -0.30 30.39 -25.68
C SER A 692 0.22 31.16 -24.44
N GLU A 693 -0.53 31.20 -23.34
CA GLU A 693 -0.07 31.84 -22.10
C GLU A 693 0.82 30.91 -21.27
N ILE A 694 0.48 29.62 -21.22
CA ILE A 694 1.28 28.58 -20.54
C ILE A 694 2.67 28.49 -21.16
N MET A 695 2.76 28.63 -22.48
CA MET A 695 4.03 28.59 -23.21
C MET A 695 5.00 29.74 -22.84
N LYS A 696 4.51 30.77 -22.14
CA LYS A 696 5.33 31.88 -21.62
C LYS A 696 5.97 31.58 -20.25
N LEU A 697 5.48 30.55 -19.55
CA LEU A 697 6.04 30.13 -18.25
C LEU A 697 7.46 29.57 -18.43
N PRO A 698 8.32 29.71 -17.41
CA PRO A 698 9.58 28.99 -17.38
C PRO A 698 9.32 27.48 -17.37
N VAL A 699 10.09 26.75 -18.17
CA VAL A 699 9.96 25.30 -18.33
C VAL A 699 11.26 24.60 -18.00
N PHE A 700 11.17 23.63 -17.11
CA PHE A 700 12.27 22.78 -16.68
C PHE A 700 12.21 21.43 -17.39
N CYS A 701 13.36 20.92 -17.80
CA CYS A 701 13.47 19.57 -18.34
C CYS A 701 14.83 18.97 -18.05
N LEU A 702 14.89 17.63 -17.94
CA LEU A 702 16.14 16.91 -17.64
C LEU A 702 17.18 16.94 -18.76
N SER A 703 16.74 16.83 -20.02
CA SER A 703 17.62 16.45 -21.12
C SER A 703 17.58 17.45 -22.27
N LYS A 704 18.72 17.56 -22.99
CA LYS A 704 18.82 18.35 -24.21
C LYS A 704 17.80 17.92 -25.27
N MET A 705 17.49 16.63 -25.36
CA MET A 705 16.47 16.11 -26.28
C MET A 705 15.07 16.62 -25.92
N THR A 706 14.71 16.63 -24.64
CA THR A 706 13.45 17.22 -24.17
C THR A 706 13.42 18.72 -24.42
N GLY A 707 14.54 19.42 -24.19
CA GLY A 707 14.67 20.85 -24.50
C GLY A 707 14.50 21.16 -25.99
N ASN A 708 15.08 20.36 -26.88
CA ASN A 708 14.88 20.52 -28.33
C ASN A 708 13.41 20.31 -28.72
N ALA A 709 12.74 19.32 -28.11
CA ALA A 709 11.30 19.09 -28.35
C ALA A 709 10.44 20.26 -27.85
N LEU A 710 10.78 20.84 -26.69
CA LEU A 710 10.13 22.04 -26.15
C LEU A 710 10.35 23.26 -27.06
N SER A 711 11.57 23.47 -27.54
CA SER A 711 11.89 24.56 -28.46
C SER A 711 11.13 24.41 -29.79
N ALA A 712 11.09 23.20 -30.35
CA ALA A 712 10.30 22.91 -31.55
C ALA A 712 8.78 23.06 -31.34
N ALA A 713 8.30 22.86 -30.10
CA ALA A 713 6.92 23.10 -29.71
C ALA A 713 6.60 24.58 -29.45
N GLY A 714 7.60 25.48 -29.45
CA GLY A 714 7.45 26.93 -29.31
C GLY A 714 7.71 27.49 -27.91
N PHE A 715 8.24 26.72 -26.96
CA PHE A 715 8.65 27.23 -25.65
C PHE A 715 9.96 28.02 -25.75
N THR A 716 10.01 29.18 -25.09
CA THR A 716 11.15 30.11 -25.20
C THR A 716 12.00 30.19 -23.93
N LYS A 717 11.45 29.88 -22.75
CA LYS A 717 12.14 29.92 -21.45
C LYS A 717 12.45 28.52 -20.94
N ILE A 718 13.40 27.84 -21.57
CA ILE A 718 13.76 26.45 -21.24
C ILE A 718 14.98 26.45 -20.30
N ILE A 719 14.84 25.79 -19.15
CA ILE A 719 15.85 25.70 -18.09
C ILE A 719 16.24 24.25 -17.92
N GLN A 720 17.54 23.98 -17.87
CA GLN A 720 18.11 22.65 -17.74
C GLN A 720 19.10 22.59 -16.58
N PRO A 721 19.14 21.48 -15.83
CA PRO A 721 20.16 21.25 -14.80
C PRO A 721 21.54 21.00 -15.42
N SER A 722 22.60 21.13 -14.61
CA SER A 722 23.97 20.80 -15.01
C SER A 722 24.16 19.29 -15.21
N GLU A 723 23.42 18.46 -14.48
CA GLU A 723 23.45 17.00 -14.59
C GLU A 723 22.07 16.43 -14.93
N ILE A 724 22.03 15.32 -15.66
CA ILE A 724 20.79 14.64 -16.06
C ILE A 724 20.29 13.77 -14.89
N SER A 725 19.80 14.40 -13.82
CA SER A 725 19.24 13.72 -12.65
C SER A 725 18.03 14.47 -12.06
N CYS A 726 17.10 13.75 -11.42
CA CYS A 726 15.95 14.38 -10.74
C CYS A 726 16.40 15.31 -9.61
N GLN A 727 17.46 14.93 -8.89
CA GLN A 727 18.06 15.73 -7.84
C GLN A 727 18.58 17.07 -8.38
N SER A 728 19.42 17.03 -9.44
CA SER A 728 19.96 18.26 -10.04
C SER A 728 18.85 19.13 -10.64
N LEU A 729 17.78 18.51 -11.17
CA LEU A 729 16.60 19.24 -11.62
C LEU A 729 15.85 19.92 -10.46
N ALA A 730 15.67 19.24 -9.32
CA ALA A 730 15.02 19.76 -8.13
C ALA A 730 15.83 20.90 -7.50
N GLU A 731 17.16 20.76 -7.46
CA GLU A 731 18.10 21.82 -7.05
C GLU A 731 17.95 23.04 -7.96
N LYS A 732 17.97 22.84 -9.29
CA LYS A 732 17.80 23.93 -10.26
C LYS A 732 16.46 24.64 -10.16
N ILE A 733 15.39 23.88 -9.91
CA ILE A 733 14.06 24.40 -9.65
C ILE A 733 14.07 25.25 -8.37
N SER A 734 14.74 24.76 -7.31
CA SER A 734 14.84 25.48 -6.05
C SER A 734 15.64 26.76 -6.21
N GLU A 735 16.82 26.73 -6.85
CA GLU A 735 17.65 27.92 -7.15
C GLU A 735 16.91 28.98 -7.98
N PHE A 736 16.00 28.56 -8.86
CA PHE A 736 15.26 29.50 -9.70
C PHE A 736 14.20 30.28 -8.91
N PHE A 737 13.70 29.70 -7.81
CA PHE A 737 12.52 30.16 -7.10
C PHE A 737 12.76 30.59 -5.65
N CYS A 738 13.85 30.12 -5.04
CA CYS A 738 14.32 30.42 -3.70
C CYS A 738 15.66 31.16 -3.81
#